data_AF-A0A125SMM8-F1
#
_entry.id   AF-A0A125SMM8-F1
#
_cell.length_a   1.000
_cell.length_b   1.000
_cell.length_c   1.000
_cell.angle_alpha   90.00
_cell.angle_beta   90.00
_cell.angle_gamma   90.00
#
_symmetry.space_group_name_H-M   'P 1'
#
loop_
_entity.id
_entity.type
_entity.pdbx_description
1 polymer ?
#
loop_
_entity_poly.entity_id
_entity_poly.type
_entity_poly.pdbx_seq_one_letter_code
_entity_poly.pdbx_strand_id
1 'polypeptide(L)'
;MQEQPDFSRRKTLKLLVGAPMLPLGAFSVSTLLSGCGGGDDAVAGTSASFKSAAFSSMAAPSLANPAAMATTTVASTLTVTMSDGSTQDYKLAYQPFFVTGDMVPNGNGGTILSGGYFDINNQPIIDRSVPGKERQFFSDCPDGSSLLSLDKPTVPGIKGRAVFAVVQFEYATRDQSLVSAYGQLPSPIAVLTLDQDQTTGKLTLVKYHNVDTSKANGLWITCGASLSPWNTHLSSEEYEPDATTISSNAQFKAYSTSLYGDATRANPYNYGHLPEVTVNPDGTGTIKKHYCLGRISHELVQVMPDKRTVMMGDDATNGGLFMFIADRAEDLSSGTLYVAKWAQTSSAGAGSANLTWIKIGSATSAEIEAMASRLKASDIMDVATKDPLDTSFKKINYNGTFNWIRIKPGMEKAAAYLETHRYAAFIGGSLGFTKLEGTTVNAKDKVVYTAMSRVEKSMVKGNSASTDVAVDAAISAGAVYALNLKSAQKDTSGAAINSEWVPVDMAAPTALVGEDLATPDALGNTASAAKIANPDNVKFSEKLRTLFIGEDSSMHVNNFLWAYNVDTKTLSRVLSCPAGAESTGLHAVDEINGWTYVMTNFQHAGDWESPVHDKVKATLDPLVRANYKDRFGATVGYLTADTTSIKLGKS
;
A
#
# COMPACT_ATOMS: atom_id res chain seq x y z
N MET A 1 16.85 -16.51 41.83
CA MET A 1 17.71 -15.36 42.15
C MET A 1 17.36 -14.28 41.13
N GLN A 2 16.53 -13.34 41.55
CA GLN A 2 15.97 -12.26 40.73
C GLN A 2 16.98 -11.11 40.67
N GLU A 3 17.21 -10.55 39.47
CA GLU A 3 17.74 -9.20 39.30
C GLU A 3 16.70 -8.35 38.57
N GLN A 4 16.36 -7.22 39.20
CA GLN A 4 15.51 -6.17 38.66
C GLN A 4 16.33 -5.22 37.76
N PRO A 5 15.74 -4.61 36.72
CA PRO A 5 16.33 -3.47 36.05
C PRO A 5 15.93 -2.14 36.72
N ASP A 6 16.95 -1.35 37.05
CA ASP A 6 16.88 0.00 37.59
C ASP A 6 16.43 1.03 36.53
N PHE A 7 15.35 1.76 36.82
CA PHE A 7 14.85 2.86 35.99
C PHE A 7 15.33 4.20 36.57
N SER A 8 16.46 4.72 36.07
CA SER A 8 16.93 6.04 36.51
C SER A 8 16.03 7.19 35.99
N ARG A 9 15.68 8.08 36.93
CA ARG A 9 14.80 9.28 36.86
C ARG A 9 15.18 10.38 35.84
N ARG A 10 16.04 10.13 34.85
CA ARG A 10 16.46 11.16 33.86
C ARG A 10 15.77 11.09 32.49
N LYS A 11 14.89 10.09 32.25
CA LYS A 11 14.15 9.97 30.98
C LYS A 11 12.76 10.64 30.97
N THR A 12 12.27 11.11 32.11
CA THR A 12 10.88 11.64 32.23
C THR A 12 10.75 13.14 31.92
N LEU A 13 11.84 13.88 31.64
CA LEU A 13 11.78 15.34 31.39
C LEU A 13 11.96 15.78 29.93
N LYS A 14 11.98 14.87 28.96
CA LYS A 14 12.05 15.23 27.52
C LYS A 14 10.77 14.93 26.72
N LEU A 15 9.68 14.51 27.39
CA LEU A 15 8.42 14.14 26.74
C LEU A 15 7.27 15.15 26.94
N LEU A 16 7.57 16.41 27.28
CA LEU A 16 6.56 17.43 27.61
C LEU A 16 6.64 18.73 26.77
N VAL A 17 7.27 18.70 25.60
CA VAL A 17 7.21 19.83 24.65
C VAL A 17 6.50 19.34 23.39
N GLY A 18 5.17 19.45 23.37
CA GLY A 18 4.39 19.08 22.17
C GLY A 18 2.91 18.76 22.36
N ALA A 19 2.27 19.10 23.48
CA ALA A 19 0.82 18.99 23.63
C ALA A 19 0.15 20.38 23.62
N PRO A 20 -0.87 20.63 22.76
CA PRO A 20 -1.57 21.90 22.73
C PRO A 20 -2.55 22.00 23.91
N MET A 21 -2.34 22.99 24.78
CA MET A 21 -3.27 23.33 25.85
C MET A 21 -4.33 24.30 25.31
N LEU A 22 -5.60 23.90 25.40
CA LEU A 22 -6.78 24.75 25.13
C LEU A 22 -6.88 25.90 26.14
N PRO A 23 -7.32 27.12 25.73
CA PRO A 23 -7.37 28.26 26.63
C PRO A 23 -8.71 28.34 27.37
N LEU A 24 -8.66 28.51 28.69
CA LEU A 24 -9.76 29.02 29.49
C LEU A 24 -9.38 30.40 30.05
N GLY A 25 -10.12 31.42 29.63
CA GLY A 25 -10.60 32.52 30.46
C GLY A 25 -9.61 33.48 31.12
N ALA A 26 -9.42 34.63 30.45
CA ALA A 26 -9.38 36.00 30.98
C ALA A 26 -8.81 36.26 32.40
N PHE A 27 -7.70 37.00 32.49
CA PHE A 27 -7.60 38.21 33.31
C PHE A 27 -6.54 39.16 32.73
N SER A 28 -6.96 40.40 32.47
CA SER A 28 -6.14 41.54 32.10
C SER A 28 -5.41 42.12 33.31
N VAL A 29 -4.10 42.27 33.26
CA VAL A 29 -3.38 43.33 34.01
C VAL A 29 -2.24 43.87 33.15
N SER A 30 -2.38 45.14 32.78
CA SER A 30 -1.36 45.96 32.14
C SER A 30 -0.29 46.35 33.17
N THR A 31 0.98 46.08 32.89
CA THR A 31 2.09 46.80 33.52
C THR A 31 3.13 47.15 32.46
N LEU A 32 3.13 48.44 32.11
CA LEU A 32 4.20 49.14 31.43
C LEU A 32 5.45 49.13 32.31
N LEU A 33 6.55 48.53 31.84
CA LEU A 33 7.89 48.93 32.29
C LEU A 33 8.74 49.28 31.05
N SER A 34 8.89 50.58 30.86
CA SER A 34 9.94 51.19 30.06
C SER A 34 11.27 50.97 30.79
N GLY A 35 12.25 50.38 30.10
CA GLY A 35 13.62 50.22 30.56
C GLY A 35 14.56 50.42 29.38
N CYS A 36 15.10 51.62 29.25
CA CYS A 36 16.20 51.93 28.34
C CYS A 36 17.46 51.17 28.76
N GLY A 37 18.12 50.50 27.82
CA GLY A 37 19.43 49.92 27.99
C GLY A 37 19.97 49.51 26.63
N GLY A 38 20.82 50.36 26.05
CA GLY A 38 21.46 50.11 24.76
C GLY A 38 22.42 48.92 24.82
N GLY A 39 22.28 48.06 23.82
CA GLY A 39 23.19 46.98 23.48
C GLY A 39 22.73 46.45 22.13
N ASP A 40 23.58 46.53 21.12
CA ASP A 40 23.37 45.98 19.78
C ASP A 40 23.30 44.44 19.85
N ASP A 41 22.21 43.91 20.37
CA ASP A 41 21.82 42.52 20.15
C ASP A 41 21.02 42.49 18.85
N ALA A 42 21.71 42.15 17.76
CA ALA A 42 21.07 41.74 16.53
C ALA A 42 20.04 40.66 16.90
N VAL A 43 18.75 41.03 16.82
CA VAL A 43 17.65 40.08 16.95
C VAL A 43 17.92 39.01 15.90
N ALA A 44 18.33 37.82 16.35
CA ALA A 44 18.47 36.67 15.48
C ALA A 44 17.10 36.46 14.86
N GLY A 45 16.94 36.90 13.60
CA GLY A 45 15.68 36.80 12.88
C GLY A 45 15.27 35.34 12.90
N THR A 46 14.14 35.04 13.53
CA THR A 46 13.56 33.70 13.51
C THR A 46 13.38 33.30 12.06
N SER A 47 14.12 32.29 11.60
CA SER A 47 13.98 31.72 10.25
C SER A 47 12.50 31.38 10.01
N ALA A 48 11.94 31.87 8.91
CA ALA A 48 10.54 31.60 8.57
C ALA A 48 10.28 30.08 8.51
N SER A 49 9.20 29.63 9.15
CA SER A 49 8.84 28.21 9.23
C SER A 49 7.95 27.81 8.06
N PHE A 50 7.90 26.51 7.72
CA PHE A 50 6.93 25.95 6.79
C PHE A 50 5.50 26.37 7.16
N LYS A 51 4.70 26.80 6.18
CA LYS A 51 3.28 27.14 6.35
C LYS A 51 2.38 26.23 5.53
N SER A 52 2.66 26.06 4.23
CA SER A 52 1.83 25.26 3.33
C SER A 52 2.60 24.80 2.09
N ALA A 53 2.05 23.79 1.42
CA ALA A 53 2.55 23.25 0.17
C ALA A 53 1.44 23.20 -0.87
N ALA A 54 1.76 23.51 -2.13
CA ALA A 54 0.85 23.38 -3.27
C ALA A 54 1.56 22.74 -4.45
N PHE A 55 0.92 21.75 -5.08
CA PHE A 55 1.42 21.10 -6.28
C PHE A 55 0.75 21.71 -7.51
N SER A 56 1.52 22.15 -8.49
CA SER A 56 0.98 22.50 -9.80
C SER A 56 0.76 21.24 -10.63
N SER A 57 -0.39 21.17 -11.29
CA SER A 57 -0.72 20.02 -12.15
C SER A 57 0.06 20.08 -13.46
N MET A 58 0.57 18.93 -13.91
CA MET A 58 1.04 18.75 -15.29
C MET A 58 -0.09 18.27 -16.23
N ALA A 59 0.07 18.48 -17.53
CA ALA A 59 -0.82 17.92 -18.54
C ALA A 59 -0.57 16.40 -18.73
N ALA A 60 -1.58 15.67 -19.23
CA ALA A 60 -1.37 14.30 -19.70
C ALA A 60 -0.41 14.30 -20.90
N PRO A 61 0.56 13.38 -20.99
CA PRO A 61 1.31 13.15 -22.21
C PRO A 61 0.40 12.78 -23.40
N SER A 62 0.86 13.00 -24.62
CA SER A 62 0.13 12.67 -25.85
C SER A 62 1.06 12.25 -26.98
N LEU A 63 0.50 11.75 -28.07
CA LEU A 63 1.26 11.37 -29.27
C LEU A 63 2.00 12.53 -29.96
N ALA A 64 1.79 13.78 -29.53
CA ALA A 64 2.67 14.88 -29.93
C ALA A 64 4.11 14.73 -29.38
N ASN A 65 4.28 13.96 -28.29
CA ASN A 65 5.58 13.56 -27.75
C ASN A 65 5.52 12.09 -27.26
N PRO A 66 5.63 11.11 -28.17
CA PRO A 66 5.53 9.68 -27.82
C PRO A 66 6.59 9.21 -26.82
N ALA A 67 7.77 9.85 -26.80
CA ALA A 67 8.83 9.51 -25.84
C ALA A 67 8.41 9.78 -24.39
N ALA A 68 7.65 10.85 -24.15
CA ALA A 68 7.09 11.15 -22.82
C ALA A 68 5.99 10.15 -22.41
N MET A 69 5.25 9.58 -23.35
CA MET A 69 4.30 8.50 -23.05
C MET A 69 5.00 7.16 -22.75
N ALA A 70 6.19 6.95 -23.29
CA ALA A 70 6.95 5.70 -23.13
C ALA A 70 7.98 5.74 -21.98
N THR A 71 7.95 6.77 -21.13
CA THR A 71 8.83 6.93 -19.97
C THR A 71 8.08 7.55 -18.79
N THR A 72 8.64 7.44 -17.59
CA THR A 72 8.17 8.21 -16.42
C THR A 72 8.41 9.70 -16.67
N THR A 73 7.32 10.48 -16.76
CA THR A 73 7.38 11.91 -17.06
C THR A 73 6.90 12.73 -15.87
N VAL A 74 7.68 13.77 -15.52
CA VAL A 74 7.35 14.76 -14.49
C VAL A 74 7.51 16.15 -15.07
N ALA A 75 6.46 16.97 -14.97
CA ALA A 75 6.47 18.37 -15.37
C ALA A 75 5.71 19.26 -14.37
N SER A 76 5.59 18.79 -13.13
CA SER A 76 4.92 19.46 -12.01
C SER A 76 5.92 20.23 -11.13
N THR A 77 5.41 21.17 -10.35
CA THR A 77 6.18 21.96 -9.39
C THR A 77 5.53 21.87 -8.02
N LEU A 78 6.34 21.77 -6.97
CA LEU A 78 5.92 21.96 -5.59
C LEU A 78 6.28 23.39 -5.15
N THR A 79 5.28 24.20 -4.80
CA THR A 79 5.46 25.51 -4.19
C THR A 79 5.30 25.39 -2.69
N VAL A 80 6.35 25.72 -1.94
CA VAL A 80 6.33 25.82 -0.48
C VAL A 80 6.18 27.29 -0.09
N THR A 81 5.19 27.57 0.76
CA THR A 81 4.99 28.90 1.35
C THR A 81 5.45 28.88 2.80
N MET A 82 6.17 29.91 3.21
CA MET A 82 6.71 30.09 4.55
C MET A 82 5.83 31.02 5.40
N SER A 83 6.09 31.07 6.71
CA SER A 83 5.33 31.87 7.68
C SER A 83 5.41 33.39 7.44
N ASP A 84 6.48 33.86 6.82
CA ASP A 84 6.69 35.26 6.42
C ASP A 84 6.07 35.61 5.05
N GLY A 85 5.42 34.64 4.41
CA GLY A 85 4.81 34.79 3.09
C GLY A 85 5.77 34.57 1.91
N SER A 86 7.07 34.36 2.16
CA SER A 86 7.99 33.98 1.09
C SER A 86 7.67 32.60 0.54
N THR A 87 7.93 32.40 -0.76
CA THR A 87 7.70 31.12 -1.45
C THR A 87 9.00 30.55 -2.00
N GLN A 88 9.03 29.22 -2.12
CA GLN A 88 10.09 28.48 -2.78
C GLN A 88 9.47 27.45 -3.72
N ASP A 89 9.86 27.51 -4.99
CA ASP A 89 9.41 26.58 -6.02
C ASP A 89 10.43 25.47 -6.24
N TYR A 90 9.94 24.24 -6.22
CA TYR A 90 10.68 23.01 -6.45
C TYR A 90 10.18 22.37 -7.74
N LYS A 91 10.92 22.50 -8.83
CA LYS A 91 10.65 21.74 -10.06
C LYS A 91 10.84 20.26 -9.77
N LEU A 92 9.77 19.48 -9.88
CA LEU A 92 9.80 18.06 -9.54
C LEU A 92 10.44 17.24 -10.67
N ALA A 93 11.05 16.12 -10.29
CA ALA A 93 11.69 15.16 -11.16
C ALA A 93 11.62 13.76 -10.55
N TYR A 94 11.62 12.75 -11.42
CA TYR A 94 11.73 11.36 -11.02
C TYR A 94 13.21 10.94 -10.96
N GLN A 95 13.60 10.25 -9.89
CA GLN A 95 14.96 9.72 -9.71
C GLN A 95 14.90 8.21 -9.42
N PRO A 96 15.32 7.34 -10.36
CA PRO A 96 15.40 5.91 -10.12
C PRO A 96 16.65 5.56 -9.30
N PHE A 97 16.55 4.55 -8.45
CA PHE A 97 17.72 3.87 -7.87
C PHE A 97 18.34 2.89 -8.88
N PHE A 98 17.50 2.19 -9.64
CA PHE A 98 17.87 1.21 -10.66
C PHE A 98 16.65 0.85 -11.53
N VAL A 99 16.90 0.12 -12.62
CA VAL A 99 15.88 -0.67 -13.34
C VAL A 99 16.03 -2.13 -12.92
N THR A 100 14.93 -2.81 -12.57
CA THR A 100 14.98 -4.23 -12.19
C THR A 100 15.66 -5.09 -13.26
N GLY A 101 16.40 -6.09 -12.84
CA GLY A 101 17.30 -6.85 -13.71
C GLY A 101 18.67 -6.19 -13.94
N ASP A 102 18.94 -5.03 -13.36
CA ASP A 102 20.32 -4.51 -13.22
C ASP A 102 21.06 -5.30 -12.13
N MET A 103 22.35 -5.55 -12.38
CA MET A 103 23.28 -6.00 -11.34
C MET A 103 23.66 -4.81 -10.47
N VAL A 104 23.24 -4.82 -9.21
CA VAL A 104 23.43 -3.73 -8.23
C VAL A 104 24.40 -4.16 -7.13
N PRO A 105 25.06 -3.22 -6.41
CA PRO A 105 26.00 -3.56 -5.35
C PRO A 105 25.38 -4.42 -4.24
N ASN A 106 26.05 -5.49 -3.82
CA ASN A 106 25.61 -6.35 -2.72
C ASN A 106 26.17 -5.94 -1.34
N GLY A 107 26.96 -4.85 -1.28
CA GLY A 107 27.60 -4.33 -0.08
C GLY A 107 28.87 -5.09 0.38
N ASN A 108 29.24 -6.19 -0.30
CA ASN A 108 30.38 -7.04 0.02
C ASN A 108 31.44 -7.06 -1.11
N GLY A 109 31.50 -5.99 -1.91
CA GLY A 109 32.42 -5.86 -3.05
C GLY A 109 31.99 -6.59 -4.33
N GLY A 110 30.80 -7.21 -4.34
CA GLY A 110 30.20 -7.84 -5.52
C GLY A 110 28.87 -7.21 -5.91
N THR A 111 28.13 -7.89 -6.78
CA THR A 111 26.81 -7.47 -7.23
C THR A 111 25.76 -8.56 -7.02
N ILE A 112 24.49 -8.18 -7.10
CA ILE A 112 23.31 -9.04 -7.03
C ILE A 112 22.25 -8.53 -8.03
N LEU A 113 21.43 -9.43 -8.57
CA LEU A 113 20.37 -9.06 -9.51
C LEU A 113 19.20 -8.41 -8.77
N SER A 114 18.91 -7.14 -9.10
CA SER A 114 17.77 -6.41 -8.53
C SER A 114 16.44 -7.02 -8.97
N GLY A 115 15.53 -7.22 -8.01
CA GLY A 115 14.23 -7.87 -8.24
C GLY A 115 14.33 -9.37 -8.56
N GLY A 116 15.48 -9.99 -8.31
CA GLY A 116 15.73 -11.40 -8.59
C GLY A 116 14.89 -12.34 -7.73
N TYR A 117 14.44 -13.46 -8.32
CA TYR A 117 13.66 -14.49 -7.63
C TYR A 117 14.53 -15.56 -6.98
N PHE A 118 14.11 -16.02 -5.80
CA PHE A 118 14.80 -17.03 -5.00
C PHE A 118 13.85 -18.12 -4.50
N ASP A 119 14.33 -19.36 -4.44
CA ASP A 119 13.60 -20.51 -3.91
C ASP A 119 13.62 -20.54 -2.36
N ILE A 120 13.02 -21.56 -1.76
CA ILE A 120 12.94 -21.72 -0.30
C ILE A 120 14.33 -21.92 0.35
N ASN A 121 15.33 -22.33 -0.43
CA ASN A 121 16.71 -22.51 0.02
C ASN A 121 17.59 -21.29 -0.31
N ASN A 122 16.95 -20.17 -0.64
CA ASN A 122 17.57 -18.91 -1.02
C ASN A 122 18.52 -19.05 -2.23
N GLN A 123 18.19 -19.95 -3.17
CA GLN A 123 18.91 -20.12 -4.44
C GLN A 123 18.18 -19.38 -5.57
N PRO A 124 18.91 -18.75 -6.52
CA PRO A 124 18.31 -18.12 -7.70
C PRO A 124 17.39 -19.05 -8.49
N ILE A 125 16.15 -18.62 -8.76
CA ILE A 125 15.24 -19.32 -9.67
C ILE A 125 15.60 -18.95 -11.10
N ILE A 126 15.94 -19.96 -11.92
CA ILE A 126 16.42 -19.74 -13.29
C ILE A 126 15.29 -19.97 -14.30
N ASP A 127 15.04 -18.97 -15.14
CA ASP A 127 14.20 -19.06 -16.32
C ASP A 127 14.90 -19.89 -17.39
N ARG A 128 14.27 -21.02 -17.76
CA ARG A 128 14.73 -21.96 -18.79
C ARG A 128 13.78 -22.07 -19.98
N SER A 129 12.82 -21.15 -20.10
CA SER A 129 11.79 -21.16 -21.14
C SER A 129 12.35 -21.04 -22.56
N VAL A 130 13.55 -20.45 -22.71
CA VAL A 130 14.25 -20.34 -24.00
C VAL A 130 15.63 -21.00 -23.91
N PRO A 131 15.87 -22.13 -24.60
CA PRO A 131 17.15 -22.83 -24.59
C PRO A 131 18.31 -21.93 -25.03
N GLY A 132 19.41 -21.95 -24.28
CA GLY A 132 20.62 -21.16 -24.54
C GLY A 132 20.52 -19.68 -24.15
N LYS A 133 19.42 -19.26 -23.51
CA LYS A 133 19.25 -17.92 -22.93
C LYS A 133 18.93 -17.97 -21.44
N GLU A 134 19.33 -19.02 -20.74
CA GLU A 134 19.00 -19.21 -19.34
C GLU A 134 19.48 -18.04 -18.48
N ARG A 135 18.59 -17.46 -17.67
CA ARG A 135 18.90 -16.37 -16.74
C ARG A 135 18.07 -16.48 -15.48
N GLN A 136 18.50 -15.86 -14.39
CA GLN A 136 17.64 -15.74 -13.21
C GLN A 136 16.37 -14.93 -13.57
N PHE A 137 15.21 -15.38 -13.08
CA PHE A 137 14.00 -14.57 -13.12
C PHE A 137 14.22 -13.27 -12.34
N PHE A 138 13.71 -12.16 -12.85
CA PHE A 138 13.58 -10.91 -12.11
C PHE A 138 12.24 -10.27 -12.42
N SER A 139 11.73 -9.50 -11.48
CA SER A 139 10.41 -8.90 -11.54
C SER A 139 10.42 -7.60 -12.34
N ASP A 140 9.46 -7.44 -13.25
CA ASP A 140 9.04 -6.17 -13.84
C ASP A 140 7.97 -5.46 -13.00
N CYS A 141 7.67 -5.98 -11.81
CA CYS A 141 6.57 -5.54 -10.97
C CYS A 141 7.01 -5.16 -9.54
N PRO A 142 7.83 -4.11 -9.36
CA PRO A 142 8.08 -3.53 -8.05
C PRO A 142 6.82 -2.80 -7.58
N ASP A 143 6.43 -3.05 -6.34
CA ASP A 143 5.19 -2.55 -5.75
C ASP A 143 5.50 -1.88 -4.40
N GLY A 144 4.82 -2.27 -3.33
CA GLY A 144 4.87 -1.71 -1.99
C GLY A 144 6.28 -1.35 -1.54
N SER A 145 6.46 -0.09 -1.13
CA SER A 145 7.73 0.39 -0.64
C SER A 145 7.60 1.19 0.65
N SER A 146 8.66 1.18 1.45
CA SER A 146 8.80 2.05 2.62
C SER A 146 10.21 2.60 2.70
N LEU A 147 10.37 3.81 3.26
CA LEU A 147 11.65 4.47 3.46
C LEU A 147 11.77 4.81 4.95
N LEU A 148 12.88 4.44 5.57
CA LEU A 148 13.09 4.57 7.01
C LEU A 148 14.55 4.86 7.36
N SER A 149 14.77 5.32 8.60
CA SER A 149 16.10 5.47 9.19
C SER A 149 16.21 4.58 10.43
N LEU A 150 17.44 4.19 10.76
CA LEU A 150 17.75 3.50 12.02
C LEU A 150 18.64 4.41 12.87
N ASP A 151 18.56 4.28 14.19
CA ASP A 151 19.37 5.09 15.11
C ASP A 151 20.87 4.79 15.01
N LYS A 152 21.23 3.54 14.72
CA LYS A 152 22.61 3.04 14.75
C LYS A 152 22.92 2.12 13.57
N PRO A 153 22.88 2.63 12.32
CA PRO A 153 23.28 1.85 11.17
C PRO A 153 24.77 1.52 11.24
N THR A 154 25.16 0.33 10.79
CA THR A 154 26.54 -0.18 10.77
C THR A 154 27.01 -0.50 9.34
N VAL A 155 26.30 -0.03 8.32
CA VAL A 155 26.66 -0.29 6.91
C VAL A 155 27.91 0.49 6.53
N PRO A 156 28.96 -0.16 6.00
CA PRO A 156 30.17 0.53 5.55
C PRO A 156 29.91 1.33 4.26
N GLY A 157 30.78 2.31 3.99
CA GLY A 157 30.79 3.04 2.71
C GLY A 157 29.78 4.18 2.58
N ILE A 158 29.02 4.48 3.63
CA ILE A 158 28.12 5.64 3.71
C ILE A 158 28.94 6.92 3.93
N LYS A 159 28.74 7.93 3.08
CA LYS A 159 29.40 9.24 3.19
C LYS A 159 28.54 10.28 3.91
N GLY A 160 27.23 10.25 3.68
CA GLY A 160 26.22 11.08 4.33
C GLY A 160 25.55 10.37 5.49
N ARG A 161 24.22 10.25 5.46
CA ARG A 161 23.46 9.44 6.43
C ARG A 161 22.89 8.21 5.76
N ALA A 162 22.92 7.08 6.48
CA ALA A 162 22.27 5.88 6.01
C ALA A 162 20.75 6.03 6.10
N VAL A 163 20.07 5.74 5.00
CA VAL A 163 18.62 5.59 4.88
C VAL A 163 18.35 4.22 4.29
N PHE A 164 17.28 3.57 4.68
CA PHE A 164 16.90 2.27 4.16
C PHE A 164 15.57 2.35 3.44
N ALA A 165 15.46 1.66 2.31
CA ALA A 165 14.17 1.35 1.72
C ALA A 165 13.91 -0.15 1.81
N VAL A 166 12.66 -0.54 2.03
CA VAL A 166 12.21 -1.93 1.79
C VAL A 166 11.27 -1.88 0.61
N VAL A 167 11.50 -2.74 -0.38
CA VAL A 167 10.73 -2.82 -1.63
C VAL A 167 10.36 -4.26 -1.87
N GLN A 168 9.06 -4.50 -2.09
CA GLN A 168 8.53 -5.80 -2.50
C GLN A 168 8.21 -5.81 -3.99
N PHE A 169 8.12 -7.01 -4.54
CA PHE A 169 7.94 -7.24 -5.96
C PHE A 169 6.80 -8.23 -6.14
N GLU A 170 5.68 -7.75 -6.66
CA GLU A 170 4.39 -8.45 -6.64
C GLU A 170 4.46 -9.76 -7.43
N TYR A 171 4.82 -9.68 -8.70
CA TYR A 171 4.98 -10.82 -9.59
C TYR A 171 5.99 -10.57 -10.73
N ALA A 172 6.10 -11.49 -11.68
CA ALA A 172 6.78 -11.28 -12.96
C ALA A 172 5.75 -11.52 -14.05
N THR A 173 5.57 -10.57 -14.98
CA THR A 173 4.48 -10.69 -15.96
C THR A 173 4.68 -11.89 -16.87
N ARG A 174 5.93 -12.20 -17.22
CA ARG A 174 6.25 -13.22 -18.24
C ARG A 174 7.63 -13.85 -18.09
N ASP A 175 7.78 -15.04 -18.67
CA ASP A 175 9.07 -15.67 -18.93
C ASP A 175 9.72 -15.18 -20.24
N GLN A 176 10.94 -15.64 -20.53
CA GLN A 176 11.66 -15.28 -21.75
C GLN A 176 11.01 -15.77 -23.06
N SER A 177 10.10 -16.74 -22.99
CA SER A 177 9.28 -17.16 -24.13
C SER A 177 8.01 -16.29 -24.30
N LEU A 178 7.86 -15.26 -23.46
CA LEU A 178 6.72 -14.34 -23.40
C LEU A 178 5.42 -15.00 -22.94
N VAL A 179 5.50 -16.16 -22.27
CA VAL A 179 4.37 -16.82 -21.62
C VAL A 179 4.19 -16.21 -20.23
N SER A 180 2.94 -16.07 -19.79
CA SER A 180 2.63 -15.48 -18.48
C SER A 180 3.28 -16.27 -17.33
N ALA A 181 3.92 -15.53 -16.42
CA ALA A 181 4.49 -16.04 -15.17
C ALA A 181 3.75 -15.50 -13.93
N TYR A 182 2.61 -14.83 -14.13
CA TYR A 182 1.81 -14.20 -13.08
C TYR A 182 1.44 -15.20 -11.98
N GLY A 183 1.81 -14.89 -10.72
CA GLY A 183 1.57 -15.73 -9.54
C GLY A 183 2.22 -17.12 -9.55
N GLN A 184 3.21 -17.36 -10.43
CA GLN A 184 3.90 -18.68 -10.52
C GLN A 184 5.25 -18.71 -9.81
N LEU A 185 5.67 -17.59 -9.22
CA LEU A 185 6.96 -17.42 -8.55
C LEU A 185 6.76 -16.81 -7.16
N PRO A 186 7.63 -17.10 -6.18
CA PRO A 186 7.56 -16.48 -4.86
C PRO A 186 7.99 -15.01 -4.90
N SER A 187 7.12 -14.11 -4.45
CA SER A 187 7.36 -12.66 -4.50
C SER A 187 8.65 -12.27 -3.75
N PRO A 188 9.60 -11.61 -4.42
CA PRO A 188 10.81 -11.11 -3.78
C PRO A 188 10.53 -9.91 -2.87
N ILE A 189 11.39 -9.71 -1.86
CA ILE A 189 11.40 -8.51 -1.04
C ILE A 189 12.84 -8.18 -0.63
N ALA A 190 13.21 -6.90 -0.72
CA ALA A 190 14.60 -6.50 -0.53
C ALA A 190 14.75 -5.25 0.33
N VAL A 191 15.86 -5.21 1.08
CA VAL A 191 16.36 -4.01 1.76
C VAL A 191 17.38 -3.32 0.87
N LEU A 192 17.15 -2.04 0.59
CA LEU A 192 18.07 -1.14 -0.06
C LEU A 192 18.71 -0.28 1.02
N THR A 193 20.05 -0.25 1.09
CA THR A 193 20.76 0.79 1.84
C THR A 193 21.13 1.92 0.91
N LEU A 194 20.73 3.13 1.30
CA LEU A 194 20.91 4.37 0.56
C LEU A 194 21.84 5.31 1.36
N ASP A 195 22.74 5.97 0.65
CA ASP A 195 23.50 7.11 1.16
C ASP A 195 22.73 8.40 0.86
N GLN A 196 22.28 9.09 1.90
CA GLN A 196 21.60 10.37 1.81
C GLN A 196 22.61 11.51 1.95
N ASP A 197 22.88 12.19 0.83
CA ASP A 197 23.73 13.37 0.80
C ASP A 197 23.18 14.47 1.72
N GLN A 198 24.01 14.98 2.63
CA GLN A 198 23.57 15.91 3.67
C GLN A 198 23.37 17.35 3.15
N THR A 199 23.89 17.67 1.96
CA THR A 199 23.80 19.01 1.37
C THR A 199 22.60 19.10 0.44
N THR A 200 22.34 18.04 -0.32
CA THR A 200 21.36 17.99 -1.41
C THR A 200 20.18 17.08 -1.12
N GLY A 201 20.28 16.18 -0.16
CA GLY A 201 19.27 15.16 0.12
C GLY A 201 19.18 14.05 -0.93
N LYS A 202 20.06 14.01 -1.94
CA LYS A 202 20.04 12.94 -2.94
C LYS A 202 20.28 11.58 -2.27
N LEU A 203 19.45 10.59 -2.63
CA LEU A 203 19.57 9.21 -2.17
C LEU A 203 20.33 8.40 -3.24
N THR A 204 21.40 7.72 -2.84
CA THR A 204 22.20 6.87 -3.75
C THR A 204 22.26 5.45 -3.23
N LEU A 205 21.98 4.45 -4.08
CA LEU A 205 22.06 3.04 -3.69
C LEU A 205 23.52 2.64 -3.37
N VAL A 206 23.72 2.06 -2.19
CA VAL A 206 25.02 1.52 -1.73
C VAL A 206 24.99 0.00 -1.59
N LYS A 207 23.85 -0.57 -1.19
CA LYS A 207 23.69 -2.01 -0.99
C LYS A 207 22.27 -2.43 -1.30
N TYR A 208 22.13 -3.56 -2.00
CA TYR A 208 20.88 -4.30 -2.17
C TYR A 208 21.00 -5.64 -1.44
N HIS A 209 19.99 -6.00 -0.66
CA HIS A 209 19.94 -7.26 0.08
C HIS A 209 18.57 -7.91 -0.08
N ASN A 210 18.52 -9.08 -0.72
CA ASN A 210 17.33 -9.93 -0.73
C ASN A 210 17.05 -10.44 0.69
N VAL A 211 15.83 -10.25 1.19
CA VAL A 211 15.42 -10.76 2.50
C VAL A 211 15.11 -12.25 2.36
N ASP A 212 15.68 -13.07 3.25
CA ASP A 212 15.37 -14.50 3.31
C ASP A 212 13.95 -14.74 3.84
N THR A 213 13.07 -15.25 2.97
CA THR A 213 11.65 -15.51 3.25
C THR A 213 11.36 -16.96 3.65
N SER A 214 12.39 -17.80 3.81
CA SER A 214 12.23 -19.23 4.15
C SER A 214 11.42 -19.45 5.44
N LYS A 215 11.66 -18.61 6.46
CA LYS A 215 10.91 -18.63 7.74
C LYS A 215 9.45 -18.21 7.61
N ALA A 216 9.07 -17.58 6.51
CA ALA A 216 7.70 -17.17 6.19
C ALA A 216 7.03 -18.12 5.16
N ASN A 217 7.67 -19.24 4.80
CA ASN A 217 7.22 -20.19 3.78
C ASN A 217 7.15 -19.58 2.37
N GLY A 218 8.00 -18.61 2.05
CA GLY A 218 7.89 -17.79 0.86
C GLY A 218 6.76 -16.76 0.96
N LEU A 219 6.73 -15.85 0.00
CA LEU A 219 5.68 -14.83 -0.12
C LEU A 219 4.84 -15.05 -1.37
N TRP A 220 3.58 -14.65 -1.30
CA TRP A 220 2.60 -14.82 -2.36
C TRP A 220 2.04 -13.46 -2.78
N ILE A 221 2.26 -13.08 -4.04
CA ILE A 221 1.70 -11.90 -4.72
C ILE A 221 1.66 -10.69 -3.77
N THR A 222 2.86 -10.17 -3.44
CA THR A 222 2.97 -9.10 -2.44
C THR A 222 2.65 -7.74 -3.05
N CYS A 223 1.50 -7.16 -2.72
CA CYS A 223 0.97 -5.94 -3.35
C CYS A 223 1.46 -4.64 -2.68
N GLY A 224 0.56 -3.82 -2.13
CA GLY A 224 0.89 -2.59 -1.43
C GLY A 224 1.62 -2.79 -0.10
N ALA A 225 2.17 -1.69 0.44
CA ALA A 225 2.86 -1.71 1.73
C ALA A 225 2.72 -0.41 2.56
N SER A 226 2.98 -0.52 3.86
CA SER A 226 3.07 0.63 4.75
C SER A 226 4.25 0.53 5.71
N LEU A 227 4.66 1.67 6.26
CA LEU A 227 5.61 1.71 7.36
C LEU A 227 4.83 1.75 8.68
N SER A 228 5.12 0.82 9.58
CA SER A 228 4.51 0.82 10.91
C SER A 228 5.01 2.01 11.76
N PRO A 229 4.24 2.45 12.76
CA PRO A 229 4.69 3.44 13.75
C PRO A 229 5.90 3.02 14.61
N TRP A 230 6.33 1.75 14.51
CA TRP A 230 7.53 1.20 15.16
C TRP A 230 8.64 0.85 14.15
N ASN A 231 8.57 1.45 12.96
CA ASN A 231 9.67 1.49 11.99
C ASN A 231 9.99 0.13 11.35
N THR A 232 8.96 -0.64 11.04
CA THR A 232 9.02 -1.89 10.27
C THR A 232 8.16 -1.78 9.02
N HIS A 233 8.54 -2.52 7.97
CA HIS A 233 7.78 -2.56 6.73
C HIS A 233 6.69 -3.62 6.82
N LEU A 234 5.44 -3.22 6.63
CA LEU A 234 4.28 -4.09 6.57
C LEU A 234 3.93 -4.31 5.09
N SER A 235 4.20 -5.53 4.63
CA SER A 235 3.86 -6.05 3.31
C SER A 235 2.46 -6.65 3.36
N SER A 236 1.87 -7.00 2.21
CA SER A 236 0.53 -7.58 2.13
C SER A 236 0.51 -8.67 1.06
N GLU A 237 0.01 -9.87 1.37
CA GLU A 237 -0.22 -10.91 0.36
C GLU A 237 -1.65 -10.82 -0.18
N GLU A 238 -1.76 -10.64 -1.49
CA GLU A 238 -3.01 -10.46 -2.22
C GLU A 238 -3.49 -11.77 -2.88
N TYR A 239 -4.76 -11.85 -3.28
CA TYR A 239 -5.39 -12.94 -4.02
C TYR A 239 -5.08 -14.31 -3.43
N GLU A 240 -5.52 -14.53 -2.19
CA GLU A 240 -5.14 -15.72 -1.46
C GLU A 240 -5.58 -17.00 -2.20
N PRO A 241 -4.72 -18.02 -2.30
CA PRO A 241 -5.03 -19.22 -3.07
C PRO A 241 -6.22 -19.98 -2.44
N ASP A 242 -7.33 -20.14 -3.15
CA ASP A 242 -8.53 -20.77 -2.59
C ASP A 242 -8.29 -22.25 -2.22
N ALA A 243 -8.24 -22.52 -0.91
CA ALA A 243 -7.95 -23.85 -0.36
C ALA A 243 -9.00 -24.90 -0.74
N THR A 244 -10.24 -24.49 -1.09
CA THR A 244 -11.33 -25.40 -1.46
C THR A 244 -11.19 -25.97 -2.87
N THR A 245 -10.44 -25.29 -3.75
CA THR A 245 -10.23 -25.67 -5.16
C THR A 245 -8.75 -25.89 -5.52
N ILE A 246 -7.88 -25.82 -4.51
CA ILE A 246 -6.42 -25.76 -4.68
C ILE A 246 -5.83 -26.94 -5.45
N SER A 247 -6.42 -28.14 -5.35
CA SER A 247 -5.93 -29.34 -6.01
C SER A 247 -5.93 -29.25 -7.53
N SER A 248 -6.76 -28.37 -8.11
CA SER A 248 -6.83 -28.11 -9.56
C SER A 248 -6.18 -26.80 -9.99
N ASN A 249 -5.67 -26.00 -9.05
CA ASN A 249 -5.08 -24.70 -9.37
C ASN A 249 -3.68 -24.87 -10.00
N ALA A 250 -3.56 -24.61 -11.31
CA ALA A 250 -2.31 -24.75 -12.04
C ALA A 250 -1.27 -23.70 -11.63
N GLN A 251 -1.70 -22.46 -11.37
CA GLN A 251 -0.83 -21.37 -10.93
C GLN A 251 -0.17 -21.71 -9.59
N PHE A 252 -0.96 -22.17 -8.60
CA PHE A 252 -0.43 -22.55 -7.30
C PHE A 252 0.53 -23.76 -7.35
N LYS A 253 0.27 -24.72 -8.25
CA LYS A 253 1.22 -25.82 -8.49
C LYS A 253 2.53 -25.34 -9.11
N ALA A 254 2.47 -24.39 -10.04
CA ALA A 254 3.65 -23.77 -10.63
C ALA A 254 4.43 -23.00 -9.56
N TYR A 255 3.75 -22.18 -8.75
CA TYR A 255 4.32 -21.52 -7.58
C TYR A 255 5.02 -22.50 -6.63
N SER A 256 4.35 -23.59 -6.27
CA SER A 256 4.91 -24.62 -5.39
C SER A 256 6.17 -25.25 -5.99
N THR A 257 6.15 -25.50 -7.31
CA THR A 257 7.32 -26.02 -8.03
C THR A 257 8.48 -25.03 -8.02
N SER A 258 8.20 -23.75 -8.29
CA SER A 258 9.21 -22.69 -8.29
C SER A 258 9.84 -22.48 -6.91
N LEU A 259 9.04 -22.50 -5.85
CA LEU A 259 9.50 -22.25 -4.48
C LEU A 259 10.16 -23.48 -3.85
N TYR A 260 9.58 -24.67 -4.03
CA TYR A 260 9.99 -25.87 -3.29
C TYR A 260 10.62 -26.98 -4.15
N GLY A 261 10.58 -26.86 -5.48
CA GLY A 261 10.93 -27.96 -6.39
C GLY A 261 9.89 -29.09 -6.45
N ASP A 262 8.71 -28.89 -5.85
CA ASP A 262 7.64 -29.88 -5.75
C ASP A 262 6.27 -29.20 -5.88
N ALA A 263 5.47 -29.61 -6.86
CA ALA A 263 4.15 -29.06 -7.16
C ALA A 263 3.09 -29.26 -6.05
N THR A 264 3.38 -30.08 -5.04
CA THR A 264 2.42 -30.49 -4.00
C THR A 264 2.81 -30.06 -2.59
N ARG A 265 3.99 -29.43 -2.43
CA ARG A 265 4.54 -29.09 -1.11
C ARG A 265 3.96 -27.81 -0.50
N ALA A 266 3.60 -26.82 -1.30
CA ALA A 266 3.02 -25.57 -0.80
C ALA A 266 1.64 -25.81 -0.17
N ASN A 267 1.37 -25.14 0.94
CA ASN A 267 0.08 -25.17 1.62
C ASN A 267 -0.65 -23.83 1.40
N PRO A 268 -1.87 -23.80 0.83
CA PRO A 268 -2.59 -22.55 0.57
C PRO A 268 -2.82 -21.71 1.84
N TYR A 269 -2.94 -22.33 3.01
CA TYR A 269 -3.14 -21.62 4.27
C TYR A 269 -1.90 -20.90 4.80
N ASN A 270 -0.73 -21.07 4.17
CA ASN A 270 0.46 -20.30 4.49
C ASN A 270 0.50 -18.91 3.82
N TYR A 271 -0.46 -18.61 2.94
CA TYR A 271 -0.48 -17.42 2.08
C TYR A 271 -1.77 -16.62 2.24
N GLY A 272 -1.75 -15.33 1.91
CA GLY A 272 -2.86 -14.39 2.10
C GLY A 272 -2.85 -13.75 3.49
N HIS A 273 -1.67 -13.56 4.07
CA HIS A 273 -1.48 -12.95 5.40
C HIS A 273 -0.62 -11.69 5.29
N LEU A 274 -0.33 -11.06 6.43
CA LEU A 274 0.52 -9.86 6.51
C LEU A 274 1.98 -10.21 6.86
N PRO A 275 2.95 -10.13 5.93
CA PRO A 275 4.37 -10.20 6.26
C PRO A 275 4.89 -8.87 6.85
N GLU A 276 5.81 -8.95 7.82
CA GLU A 276 6.46 -7.79 8.43
C GLU A 276 7.98 -7.95 8.35
N VAL A 277 8.65 -6.99 7.71
CA VAL A 277 10.12 -6.91 7.60
C VAL A 277 10.68 -5.93 8.61
N THR A 278 11.63 -6.40 9.40
CA THR A 278 12.49 -5.57 10.25
C THR A 278 13.83 -5.37 9.55
N VAL A 279 14.26 -4.12 9.38
CA VAL A 279 15.57 -3.78 8.83
C VAL A 279 16.62 -3.82 9.95
N ASN A 280 17.71 -4.55 9.72
CA ASN A 280 18.82 -4.66 10.65
C ASN A 280 19.82 -3.52 10.47
N PRO A 281 20.60 -3.17 11.51
CA PRO A 281 21.64 -2.13 11.45
C PRO A 281 22.63 -2.27 10.28
N ASP A 282 22.94 -3.49 9.86
CA ASP A 282 23.88 -3.79 8.78
C ASP A 282 23.24 -3.76 7.37
N GLY A 283 22.00 -3.31 7.26
CA GLY A 283 21.26 -3.23 6.00
C GLY A 283 20.80 -4.59 5.47
N THR A 284 20.76 -5.62 6.31
CA THR A 284 20.00 -6.86 6.05
C THR A 284 18.58 -6.73 6.58
N GLY A 285 17.73 -7.75 6.37
CA GLY A 285 16.37 -7.77 6.91
C GLY A 285 15.97 -9.15 7.44
N THR A 286 15.00 -9.15 8.35
CA THR A 286 14.32 -10.36 8.82
C THR A 286 12.82 -10.23 8.65
N ILE A 287 12.14 -11.34 8.37
CA ILE A 287 10.70 -11.36 8.12
C ILE A 287 9.97 -12.31 9.07
N LYS A 288 8.72 -11.96 9.41
CA LYS A 288 7.73 -12.82 10.06
C LYS A 288 6.37 -12.59 9.40
N LYS A 289 5.40 -13.47 9.64
CA LYS A 289 4.05 -13.40 9.06
C LYS A 289 2.99 -13.38 10.16
N HIS A 290 2.00 -12.52 10.06
CA HIS A 290 0.93 -12.34 11.05
C HIS A 290 -0.38 -12.95 10.57
N TYR A 291 -0.70 -14.12 11.11
CA TYR A 291 -1.88 -14.90 10.75
C TYR A 291 -3.18 -14.43 11.45
N CYS A 292 -3.07 -13.72 12.58
CA CYS A 292 -4.25 -13.30 13.35
C CYS A 292 -4.95 -12.05 12.79
N LEU A 293 -4.46 -11.46 11.70
CA LEU A 293 -5.15 -10.39 10.99
C LEU A 293 -6.20 -10.92 9.99
N GLY A 294 -6.30 -12.25 9.87
CA GLY A 294 -7.23 -12.91 8.95
C GLY A 294 -6.62 -13.09 7.57
N ARG A 295 -7.20 -14.04 6.83
CA ARG A 295 -6.76 -14.43 5.49
C ARG A 295 -7.75 -13.90 4.45
N ILE A 296 -7.38 -12.80 3.83
CA ILE A 296 -8.12 -12.06 2.80
C ILE A 296 -7.13 -11.60 1.72
N SER A 297 -7.62 -10.97 0.66
CA SER A 297 -6.80 -10.36 -0.37
C SER A 297 -6.27 -9.02 0.16
N HIS A 298 -5.18 -9.05 0.92
CA HIS A 298 -4.65 -7.83 1.54
C HIS A 298 -3.93 -7.00 0.49
N GLU A 299 -4.48 -5.82 0.19
CA GLU A 299 -3.75 -4.84 -0.61
C GLU A 299 -2.67 -4.15 0.23
N LEU A 300 -3.11 -3.40 1.24
CA LEU A 300 -2.27 -2.55 2.05
C LEU A 300 -2.96 -2.32 3.39
N VAL A 301 -2.23 -2.56 4.47
CA VAL A 301 -2.72 -2.28 5.82
C VAL A 301 -2.19 -0.96 6.35
N GLN A 302 -3.03 -0.19 7.07
CA GLN A 302 -2.61 1.03 7.75
C GLN A 302 -2.74 0.86 9.26
N VAL A 303 -1.62 0.95 9.97
CA VAL A 303 -1.62 1.02 11.43
C VAL A 303 -1.88 2.45 11.88
N MET A 304 -2.80 2.63 12.82
CA MET A 304 -3.19 3.93 13.39
C MET A 304 -2.15 4.43 14.41
N PRO A 305 -2.17 5.74 14.76
CA PRO A 305 -1.22 6.32 15.70
C PRO A 305 -1.24 5.74 17.13
N ASP A 306 -2.29 5.00 17.51
CA ASP A 306 -2.31 4.23 18.77
C ASP A 306 -1.39 3.00 18.76
N LYS A 307 -0.75 2.73 17.62
CA LYS A 307 0.16 1.60 17.37
C LYS A 307 -0.49 0.23 17.58
N ARG A 308 -1.82 0.15 17.45
CA ARG A 308 -2.61 -1.06 17.74
C ARG A 308 -3.70 -1.32 16.72
N THR A 309 -4.43 -0.28 16.33
CA THR A 309 -5.55 -0.39 15.40
C THR A 309 -5.00 -0.47 13.98
N VAL A 310 -5.43 -1.46 13.22
CA VAL A 310 -5.00 -1.72 11.85
C VAL A 310 -6.24 -1.73 10.96
N MET A 311 -6.18 -0.94 9.90
CA MET A 311 -7.24 -0.82 8.89
C MET A 311 -6.82 -1.55 7.62
N MET A 312 -7.73 -2.36 7.06
CA MET A 312 -7.43 -3.26 5.95
C MET A 312 -8.59 -3.29 4.95
N GLY A 313 -8.25 -3.13 3.67
CA GLY A 313 -9.13 -3.45 2.55
C GLY A 313 -9.04 -4.93 2.18
N ASP A 314 -9.95 -5.36 1.30
CA ASP A 314 -9.96 -6.69 0.71
C ASP A 314 -10.11 -6.51 -0.80
N ASP A 315 -9.02 -6.70 -1.53
CA ASP A 315 -9.03 -6.61 -2.99
C ASP A 315 -9.73 -7.83 -3.59
N ALA A 316 -11.05 -7.72 -3.67
CA ALA A 316 -11.91 -8.68 -4.32
C ALA A 316 -13.15 -8.01 -4.92
N THR A 317 -13.77 -8.68 -5.89
CA THR A 317 -15.20 -8.46 -6.14
C THR A 317 -15.98 -9.11 -5.01
N ASN A 318 -16.92 -8.40 -4.40
CA ASN A 318 -17.49 -8.76 -3.09
C ASN A 318 -16.48 -8.66 -1.93
N GLY A 319 -15.51 -7.74 -2.01
CA GLY A 319 -14.60 -7.44 -0.91
C GLY A 319 -15.27 -6.76 0.29
N GLY A 320 -14.59 -6.82 1.43
CA GLY A 320 -15.00 -6.20 2.70
C GLY A 320 -14.02 -5.19 3.27
N LEU A 321 -14.50 -4.45 4.27
CA LEU A 321 -13.68 -3.51 5.04
C LEU A 321 -13.40 -4.09 6.43
N PHE A 322 -12.13 -4.25 6.78
CA PHE A 322 -11.70 -4.96 7.99
C PHE A 322 -10.89 -4.09 8.93
N MET A 323 -11.01 -4.36 10.23
CA MET A 323 -10.25 -3.69 11.28
C MET A 323 -9.71 -4.72 12.27
N PHE A 324 -8.43 -4.63 12.59
CA PHE A 324 -7.80 -5.43 13.63
C PHE A 324 -7.32 -4.53 14.77
N ILE A 325 -7.47 -4.97 16.01
CA ILE A 325 -6.97 -4.25 17.19
C ILE A 325 -6.03 -5.17 17.94
N ALA A 326 -4.74 -4.83 17.93
CA ALA A 326 -3.72 -5.55 18.67
C ALA A 326 -3.95 -5.45 20.19
N ASP A 327 -3.65 -6.54 20.91
CA ASP A 327 -3.74 -6.56 22.37
C ASP A 327 -2.71 -5.63 23.03
N ARG A 328 -1.55 -5.45 22.37
CA ARG A 328 -0.45 -4.60 22.81
C ARG A 328 -0.02 -3.65 21.69
N ALA A 329 0.39 -2.45 22.06
CA ALA A 329 1.00 -1.52 21.12
C ALA A 329 2.29 -2.12 20.54
N GLU A 330 2.51 -1.90 19.25
CA GLU A 330 3.71 -2.35 18.51
C GLU A 330 3.84 -3.86 18.32
N ASP A 331 2.78 -4.62 18.63
CA ASP A 331 2.82 -6.08 18.59
C ASP A 331 1.56 -6.66 17.96
N LEU A 332 1.67 -6.99 16.68
CA LEU A 332 0.59 -7.59 15.88
C LEU A 332 0.44 -9.12 16.10
N SER A 333 1.14 -9.71 17.07
CA SER A 333 1.09 -11.17 17.29
C SER A 333 -0.23 -11.67 17.90
N SER A 334 -1.06 -10.79 18.47
CA SER A 334 -2.38 -11.14 18.98
C SER A 334 -3.34 -9.95 19.01
N GLY A 335 -4.63 -10.23 18.87
CA GLY A 335 -5.64 -9.19 18.92
C GLY A 335 -7.03 -9.66 18.51
N THR A 336 -7.87 -8.68 18.17
CA THR A 336 -9.28 -8.90 17.79
C THR A 336 -9.56 -8.37 16.39
N LEU A 337 -10.17 -9.21 15.55
CA LEU A 337 -10.54 -8.90 14.17
C LEU A 337 -12.02 -8.54 14.07
N TYR A 338 -12.33 -7.56 13.23
CA TYR A 338 -13.67 -7.04 12.95
C TYR A 338 -13.89 -6.87 11.44
N VAL A 339 -15.15 -6.98 11.02
CA VAL A 339 -15.60 -6.61 9.67
C VAL A 339 -16.69 -5.54 9.77
N ALA A 340 -16.68 -4.60 8.84
CA ALA A 340 -17.67 -3.54 8.78
C ALA A 340 -19.04 -4.02 8.27
N LYS A 341 -20.08 -3.33 8.72
CA LYS A 341 -21.41 -3.33 8.13
C LYS A 341 -21.72 -1.94 7.57
N TRP A 342 -22.01 -1.91 6.28
CA TRP A 342 -22.35 -0.76 5.47
C TRP A 342 -23.85 -0.47 5.54
N ALA A 343 -24.25 0.47 6.40
CA ALA A 343 -25.63 0.95 6.44
C ALA A 343 -25.75 2.13 5.46
N GLN A 344 -26.06 1.82 4.20
CA GLN A 344 -26.14 2.78 3.11
C GLN A 344 -27.11 3.94 3.42
N THR A 345 -26.60 5.17 3.31
CA THR A 345 -27.34 6.43 3.49
C THR A 345 -27.64 7.14 2.18
N SER A 346 -26.87 6.87 1.12
CA SER A 346 -27.11 7.37 -0.23
C SER A 346 -26.69 6.34 -1.29
N SER A 347 -27.48 6.23 -2.35
CA SER A 347 -27.17 5.45 -3.57
C SER A 347 -26.61 6.29 -4.71
N ALA A 348 -26.66 7.62 -4.60
CA ALA A 348 -26.23 8.51 -5.65
C ALA A 348 -24.69 8.60 -5.74
N GLY A 349 -24.15 8.63 -6.96
CA GLY A 349 -22.71 8.67 -7.22
C GLY A 349 -22.00 7.44 -6.66
N ALA A 350 -20.87 7.66 -5.96
CA ALA A 350 -20.16 6.61 -5.23
C ALA A 350 -20.94 6.12 -3.98
N GLY A 351 -22.08 6.73 -3.64
CA GLY A 351 -22.84 6.39 -2.44
C GLY A 351 -22.17 6.84 -1.13
N SER A 352 -22.87 6.60 -0.03
CA SER A 352 -22.36 6.85 1.33
C SER A 352 -23.05 5.94 2.34
N ALA A 353 -22.43 5.76 3.50
CA ALA A 353 -23.00 4.97 4.59
C ALA A 353 -22.55 5.41 5.98
N ASN A 354 -23.34 4.99 6.97
CA ASN A 354 -22.87 4.81 8.34
C ASN A 354 -22.25 3.41 8.49
N LEU A 355 -21.21 3.30 9.31
CA LEU A 355 -20.51 2.05 9.57
C LEU A 355 -20.78 1.55 10.99
N THR A 356 -21.04 0.25 11.11
CA THR A 356 -20.99 -0.48 12.38
C THR A 356 -20.09 -1.70 12.23
N TRP A 357 -19.65 -2.31 13.33
CA TRP A 357 -18.60 -3.33 13.30
C TRP A 357 -19.07 -4.64 13.93
N ILE A 358 -18.83 -5.74 13.22
CA ILE A 358 -19.08 -7.10 13.70
C ILE A 358 -17.75 -7.70 14.13
N LYS A 359 -17.66 -8.16 15.38
CA LYS A 359 -16.49 -8.90 15.86
C LYS A 359 -16.43 -10.26 15.15
N ILE A 360 -15.32 -10.52 14.46
CA ILE A 360 -15.02 -11.83 13.86
C ILE A 360 -14.50 -12.79 14.94
N GLY A 361 -13.51 -12.36 15.73
CA GLY A 361 -12.89 -13.20 16.75
C GLY A 361 -11.65 -12.58 17.37
N SER A 362 -11.07 -13.27 18.34
CA SER A 362 -9.76 -12.93 18.93
C SER A 362 -8.82 -14.14 18.86
N ALA A 363 -7.55 -13.93 18.47
CA ALA A 363 -6.57 -15.00 18.29
C ALA A 363 -5.12 -14.49 18.40
N THR A 364 -4.19 -15.43 18.50
CA THR A 364 -2.75 -15.18 18.31
C THR A 364 -2.31 -15.70 16.94
N SER A 365 -1.29 -15.09 16.33
CA SER A 365 -0.75 -15.57 15.05
C SER A 365 -0.21 -17.00 15.16
N ALA A 366 0.46 -17.34 16.26
CA ALA A 366 0.98 -18.69 16.50
C ALA A 366 -0.14 -19.76 16.57
N GLU A 367 -1.29 -19.42 17.14
CA GLU A 367 -2.45 -20.31 17.16
C GLU A 367 -2.99 -20.58 15.76
N ILE A 368 -3.12 -19.54 14.94
CA ILE A 368 -3.66 -19.66 13.57
C ILE A 368 -2.65 -20.36 12.65
N GLU A 369 -1.36 -20.07 12.78
CA GLU A 369 -0.30 -20.76 12.05
C GLU A 369 -0.31 -22.27 12.34
N ALA A 370 -0.47 -22.66 13.62
CA ALA A 370 -0.61 -24.07 14.00
C ALA A 370 -1.88 -24.73 13.44
N MET A 371 -2.95 -23.97 13.20
CA MET A 371 -4.13 -24.46 12.48
C MET A 371 -3.85 -24.61 10.98
N ALA A 372 -3.19 -23.62 10.36
CA ALA A 372 -2.81 -23.65 8.95
C ALA A 372 -1.96 -24.87 8.62
N SER A 373 -1.03 -25.26 9.51
CA SER A 373 -0.14 -26.41 9.30
C SER A 373 -0.84 -27.78 9.38
N ARG A 374 -2.05 -27.86 9.94
CA ARG A 374 -2.74 -29.14 10.22
C ARG A 374 -4.06 -29.34 9.47
N LEU A 375 -4.77 -28.26 9.17
CA LEU A 375 -6.13 -28.31 8.62
C LEU A 375 -6.11 -28.21 7.10
N LYS A 376 -7.09 -28.87 6.48
CA LYS A 376 -7.50 -28.64 5.09
C LYS A 376 -8.85 -27.93 5.07
N ALA A 377 -9.23 -27.34 3.92
CA ALA A 377 -10.54 -26.71 3.77
C ALA A 377 -11.70 -27.65 4.13
N SER A 378 -11.59 -28.91 3.71
CA SER A 378 -12.57 -29.94 4.05
C SER A 378 -12.66 -30.23 5.55
N ASP A 379 -11.68 -29.87 6.37
CA ASP A 379 -11.77 -30.02 7.83
C ASP A 379 -12.51 -28.84 8.49
N ILE A 380 -12.56 -27.69 7.82
CA ILE A 380 -13.09 -26.42 8.33
C ILE A 380 -14.55 -26.22 7.93
N MET A 381 -14.86 -26.39 6.64
CA MET A 381 -16.20 -26.12 6.10
C MET A 381 -16.50 -26.95 4.86
N ASP A 382 -17.80 -27.16 4.63
CA ASP A 382 -18.30 -27.62 3.34
C ASP A 382 -18.64 -26.38 2.49
N VAL A 383 -18.25 -26.40 1.20
CA VAL A 383 -18.50 -25.32 0.24
C VAL A 383 -19.13 -25.89 -1.03
N ALA A 384 -20.26 -25.32 -1.43
CA ALA A 384 -20.90 -25.59 -2.71
C ALA A 384 -21.00 -24.30 -3.54
N THR A 385 -20.74 -24.41 -4.85
CA THR A 385 -20.85 -23.28 -5.81
C THR A 385 -22.19 -23.28 -6.56
N LYS A 386 -23.08 -24.21 -6.20
CA LYS A 386 -24.47 -24.32 -6.63
C LYS A 386 -25.33 -24.58 -5.41
N ASP A 387 -26.60 -24.20 -5.47
CA ASP A 387 -27.53 -24.43 -4.37
C ASP A 387 -27.66 -25.93 -4.08
N PRO A 388 -27.26 -26.40 -2.88
CA PRO A 388 -27.36 -27.81 -2.53
C PRO A 388 -28.79 -28.24 -2.19
N LEU A 389 -29.75 -27.30 -2.12
CA LEU A 389 -31.12 -27.53 -1.62
C LEU A 389 -31.13 -28.10 -0.19
N ASP A 390 -30.10 -27.79 0.59
CA ASP A 390 -29.90 -28.18 1.99
C ASP A 390 -29.87 -26.93 2.86
N THR A 391 -30.87 -26.80 3.73
CA THR A 391 -31.07 -25.62 4.59
C THR A 391 -30.01 -25.46 5.68
N SER A 392 -29.15 -26.46 5.90
CA SER A 392 -28.00 -26.35 6.80
C SER A 392 -26.84 -25.56 6.19
N PHE A 393 -26.86 -25.31 4.87
CA PHE A 393 -25.94 -24.39 4.22
C PHE A 393 -26.48 -22.96 4.24
N LYS A 394 -25.58 -22.00 4.45
CA LYS A 394 -25.87 -20.58 4.31
C LYS A 394 -25.32 -20.07 2.98
N LYS A 395 -26.19 -19.43 2.18
CA LYS A 395 -25.80 -18.72 0.97
C LYS A 395 -25.06 -17.43 1.31
N ILE A 396 -23.93 -17.19 0.66
CA ILE A 396 -23.11 -15.98 0.77
C ILE A 396 -22.72 -15.47 -0.63
N ASN A 397 -22.50 -14.17 -0.76
CA ASN A 397 -21.85 -13.60 -1.93
C ASN A 397 -20.34 -13.79 -1.81
N TYR A 398 -19.69 -14.10 -2.93
CA TYR A 398 -18.26 -14.41 -2.98
C TYR A 398 -17.76 -14.25 -4.42
N ASN A 399 -16.78 -13.37 -4.65
CA ASN A 399 -16.12 -13.18 -5.95
C ASN A 399 -17.07 -13.02 -7.15
N GLY A 400 -18.08 -12.14 -7.02
CA GLY A 400 -19.06 -11.85 -8.07
C GLY A 400 -20.11 -12.94 -8.29
N THR A 401 -20.09 -14.00 -7.49
CA THR A 401 -21.03 -15.12 -7.53
C THR A 401 -21.48 -15.49 -6.11
N PHE A 402 -21.96 -16.71 -5.93
CA PHE A 402 -22.42 -17.23 -4.65
C PHE A 402 -21.65 -18.48 -4.23
N ASN A 403 -21.44 -18.62 -2.93
CA ASN A 403 -21.11 -19.88 -2.28
C ASN A 403 -22.24 -20.24 -1.31
N TRP A 404 -22.46 -21.53 -1.11
CA TRP A 404 -23.26 -22.07 -0.03
C TRP A 404 -22.29 -22.75 0.90
N ILE A 405 -22.20 -22.27 2.14
CA ILE A 405 -21.21 -22.78 3.09
C ILE A 405 -21.87 -23.34 4.35
N ARG A 406 -21.24 -24.36 4.93
CA ARG A 406 -21.58 -24.90 6.24
C ARG A 406 -20.29 -25.11 7.02
N ILE A 407 -20.13 -24.39 8.13
CA ILE A 407 -18.97 -24.51 9.00
C ILE A 407 -19.08 -25.81 9.81
N LYS A 408 -17.98 -26.55 9.92
CA LYS A 408 -17.96 -27.79 10.70
C LYS A 408 -17.98 -27.48 12.21
N PRO A 409 -18.65 -28.32 13.04
CA PRO A 409 -18.73 -28.08 14.47
C PRO A 409 -17.35 -27.89 15.12
N GLY A 410 -17.16 -26.79 15.84
CA GLY A 410 -15.91 -26.46 16.54
C GLY A 410 -14.81 -25.87 15.65
N MET A 411 -15.09 -25.60 14.37
CA MET A 411 -14.15 -25.01 13.41
C MET A 411 -14.39 -23.52 13.16
N GLU A 412 -15.24 -22.86 13.95
CA GLU A 412 -15.58 -21.44 13.79
C GLU A 412 -14.34 -20.55 13.85
N LYS A 413 -13.39 -20.86 14.74
CA LYS A 413 -12.13 -20.11 14.82
C LYS A 413 -11.22 -20.34 13.61
N ALA A 414 -11.14 -21.58 13.11
CA ALA A 414 -10.38 -21.85 11.89
C ALA A 414 -11.02 -21.15 10.68
N ALA A 415 -12.35 -21.19 10.56
CA ALA A 415 -13.08 -20.48 9.52
C ALA A 415 -12.87 -18.96 9.61
N ALA A 416 -12.89 -18.39 10.81
CA ALA A 416 -12.70 -16.97 11.05
C ALA A 416 -11.36 -16.43 10.55
N TYR A 417 -10.28 -17.23 10.60
CA TYR A 417 -8.92 -16.76 10.31
C TYR A 417 -8.25 -17.40 9.08
N LEU A 418 -8.71 -18.58 8.63
CA LEU A 418 -8.18 -19.26 7.43
C LEU A 418 -9.14 -19.17 6.24
N GLU A 419 -10.41 -18.84 6.47
CA GLU A 419 -11.45 -18.64 5.45
C GLU A 419 -12.16 -17.29 5.70
N THR A 420 -11.39 -16.27 6.10
CA THR A 420 -11.89 -15.02 6.68
C THR A 420 -12.91 -14.32 5.79
N HIS A 421 -12.67 -14.23 4.48
CA HIS A 421 -13.62 -13.63 3.53
C HIS A 421 -14.99 -14.32 3.59
N ARG A 422 -15.03 -15.66 3.45
CA ARG A 422 -16.26 -16.46 3.52
C ARG A 422 -16.93 -16.34 4.89
N TYR A 423 -16.14 -16.40 5.96
CA TYR A 423 -16.65 -16.31 7.33
C TYR A 423 -17.25 -14.92 7.62
N ALA A 424 -16.63 -13.85 7.13
CA ALA A 424 -17.13 -12.49 7.27
C ALA A 424 -18.49 -12.32 6.60
N ALA A 425 -18.67 -12.84 5.38
CA ALA A 425 -19.98 -12.90 4.72
C ALA A 425 -20.98 -13.74 5.52
N PHE A 426 -20.54 -14.89 6.05
CA PHE A 426 -21.37 -15.80 6.84
C PHE A 426 -21.89 -15.14 8.13
N ILE A 427 -21.10 -14.35 8.83
CA ILE A 427 -21.55 -13.64 10.04
C ILE A 427 -22.27 -12.32 9.75
N GLY A 428 -22.42 -11.96 8.46
CA GLY A 428 -23.26 -10.84 8.01
C GLY A 428 -22.53 -9.52 7.78
N GLY A 429 -21.20 -9.53 7.63
CA GLY A 429 -20.44 -8.36 7.16
C GLY A 429 -20.90 -7.87 5.79
N SER A 430 -20.56 -6.64 5.43
CA SER A 430 -20.84 -6.10 4.09
C SER A 430 -19.68 -6.43 3.15
N LEU A 431 -19.90 -7.46 2.32
CA LEU A 431 -18.95 -7.98 1.34
C LEU A 431 -19.44 -7.60 -0.07
N GLY A 432 -19.58 -6.29 -0.29
CA GLY A 432 -20.18 -5.73 -1.49
C GLY A 432 -19.22 -4.95 -2.38
N PHE A 433 -18.04 -4.59 -1.85
CA PHE A 433 -17.09 -3.72 -2.52
C PHE A 433 -16.39 -4.40 -3.70
N THR A 434 -15.82 -3.60 -4.60
CA THR A 434 -15.10 -4.08 -5.77
C THR A 434 -13.70 -3.48 -5.79
N LYS A 435 -12.72 -4.27 -5.33
CA LYS A 435 -11.30 -3.91 -5.19
C LYS A 435 -11.05 -2.77 -4.19
N LEU A 436 -11.12 -3.08 -2.90
CA LEU A 436 -10.66 -2.17 -1.84
C LEU A 436 -9.14 -2.26 -1.73
N GLU A 437 -8.48 -1.31 -2.36
CA GLU A 437 -7.02 -1.31 -2.54
C GLU A 437 -6.35 -0.49 -1.41
N GLY A 438 -5.54 0.52 -1.77
CA GLY A 438 -4.69 1.23 -0.84
C GLY A 438 -5.47 1.89 0.30
N THR A 439 -4.84 1.95 1.48
CA THR A 439 -5.41 2.60 2.66
C THR A 439 -4.37 3.48 3.36
N THR A 440 -4.77 4.67 3.81
CA THR A 440 -3.90 5.60 4.56
C THR A 440 -4.68 6.42 5.56
N VAL A 441 -4.00 7.01 6.54
CA VAL A 441 -4.62 7.84 7.58
C VAL A 441 -4.14 9.28 7.53
N ASN A 442 -5.09 10.21 7.62
CA ASN A 442 -4.91 11.57 8.06
C ASN A 442 -5.23 11.60 9.56
N ALA A 443 -4.19 11.42 10.36
CA ALA A 443 -4.24 11.33 11.81
C ALA A 443 -4.72 12.62 12.45
N LYS A 444 -4.32 13.78 11.89
CA LYS A 444 -4.72 15.09 12.41
C LYS A 444 -6.24 15.28 12.38
N ASP A 445 -6.86 14.97 11.25
CA ASP A 445 -8.31 15.18 11.09
C ASP A 445 -9.12 13.92 11.43
N LYS A 446 -8.46 12.83 11.85
CA LYS A 446 -9.07 11.52 12.12
C LYS A 446 -9.90 11.01 10.94
N VAL A 447 -9.25 10.93 9.77
CA VAL A 447 -9.85 10.40 8.53
C VAL A 447 -8.98 9.28 7.98
N VAL A 448 -9.58 8.13 7.69
CA VAL A 448 -8.97 7.13 6.80
C VAL A 448 -9.39 7.42 5.37
N TYR A 449 -8.45 7.31 4.44
CA TYR A 449 -8.73 7.25 3.01
C TYR A 449 -8.49 5.83 2.52
N THR A 450 -9.42 5.28 1.75
CA THR A 450 -9.29 3.96 1.12
C THR A 450 -9.66 4.06 -0.36
N ALA A 451 -8.81 3.49 -1.20
CA ALA A 451 -9.02 3.46 -2.64
C ALA A 451 -10.02 2.34 -2.98
N MET A 452 -10.97 2.67 -3.84
CA MET A 452 -11.91 1.73 -4.42
C MET A 452 -11.66 1.76 -5.91
N SER A 453 -10.86 0.81 -6.39
CA SER A 453 -10.42 0.77 -7.79
C SER A 453 -11.61 0.89 -8.75
N ARG A 454 -12.72 0.24 -8.40
CA ARG A 454 -13.94 0.25 -9.22
C ARG A 454 -15.16 0.41 -8.35
N VAL A 455 -16.15 1.16 -8.80
CA VAL A 455 -17.49 1.15 -8.20
C VAL A 455 -18.41 0.49 -9.22
N GLU A 456 -18.41 -0.84 -9.25
CA GLU A 456 -19.12 -1.59 -10.30
C GLU A 456 -19.67 -2.92 -9.76
N LYS A 457 -20.28 -3.74 -10.64
CA LYS A 457 -20.68 -5.12 -10.36
C LYS A 457 -21.45 -5.26 -9.03
N SER A 458 -20.83 -5.86 -8.00
CA SER A 458 -21.45 -6.13 -6.70
C SER A 458 -21.83 -4.87 -5.92
N MET A 459 -21.29 -3.71 -6.28
CA MET A 459 -21.71 -2.43 -5.68
C MET A 459 -22.96 -1.85 -6.33
N VAL A 460 -23.37 -2.31 -7.53
CA VAL A 460 -24.41 -1.65 -8.33
C VAL A 460 -25.76 -2.32 -8.15
N LYS A 461 -26.79 -1.51 -7.88
CA LYS A 461 -28.17 -1.97 -7.69
C LYS A 461 -28.67 -2.79 -8.87
N GLY A 462 -29.27 -3.94 -8.57
CA GLY A 462 -29.83 -4.85 -9.57
C GLY A 462 -28.83 -5.87 -10.14
N ASN A 463 -27.53 -5.74 -9.84
CA ASN A 463 -26.58 -6.81 -10.11
C ASN A 463 -26.88 -8.04 -9.21
N SER A 464 -26.76 -9.25 -9.74
CA SER A 464 -27.05 -10.47 -8.96
C SER A 464 -26.11 -10.65 -7.75
N ALA A 465 -24.89 -10.12 -7.83
CA ALA A 465 -23.91 -10.18 -6.75
C ALA A 465 -23.98 -8.98 -5.79
N SER A 466 -24.93 -8.06 -5.98
CA SER A 466 -25.16 -6.93 -5.06
C SER A 466 -25.98 -7.34 -3.84
N THR A 467 -25.67 -6.73 -2.69
CA THR A 467 -26.31 -7.02 -1.40
C THR A 467 -26.74 -5.73 -0.69
N ASP A 468 -26.02 -5.30 0.34
CA ASP A 468 -26.27 -4.09 1.13
C ASP A 468 -25.48 -2.87 0.65
N VAL A 469 -24.54 -3.08 -0.28
CA VAL A 469 -23.90 -2.03 -1.09
C VAL A 469 -24.60 -2.01 -2.45
N ALA A 470 -25.38 -0.96 -2.71
CA ALA A 470 -26.21 -0.84 -3.91
C ALA A 470 -26.31 0.62 -4.39
N VAL A 471 -25.27 1.12 -5.08
CA VAL A 471 -25.28 2.42 -5.75
C VAL A 471 -26.14 2.38 -7.03
N ASP A 472 -26.62 3.54 -7.47
CA ASP A 472 -27.56 3.65 -8.59
C ASP A 472 -26.91 3.38 -9.96
N ALA A 473 -25.60 3.65 -10.10
CA ALA A 473 -24.88 3.49 -11.35
C ALA A 473 -23.42 3.09 -11.10
N ALA A 474 -22.81 2.42 -12.08
CA ALA A 474 -21.39 2.12 -12.05
C ALA A 474 -20.55 3.39 -12.25
N ILE A 475 -19.38 3.40 -11.63
CA ILE A 475 -18.25 4.29 -11.91
C ILE A 475 -17.04 3.36 -12.07
N SER A 476 -16.82 2.91 -13.30
CA SER A 476 -15.77 1.93 -13.63
C SER A 476 -14.37 2.49 -13.33
N ALA A 477 -14.22 3.82 -13.40
CA ALA A 477 -13.03 4.57 -13.00
C ALA A 477 -12.82 4.66 -11.47
N GLY A 478 -13.75 4.17 -10.65
CA GLY A 478 -13.57 4.08 -9.20
C GLY A 478 -13.61 5.41 -8.46
N ALA A 479 -13.18 5.38 -7.18
CA ALA A 479 -13.13 6.54 -6.30
C ALA A 479 -12.19 6.29 -5.11
N VAL A 480 -11.73 7.35 -4.45
CA VAL A 480 -11.14 7.26 -3.10
C VAL A 480 -12.18 7.72 -2.08
N TYR A 481 -12.48 6.84 -1.12
CA TYR A 481 -13.43 7.12 -0.04
C TYR A 481 -12.71 7.69 1.17
N ALA A 482 -13.39 8.59 1.88
CA ALA A 482 -12.98 9.14 3.17
C ALA A 482 -13.90 8.59 4.27
N LEU A 483 -13.30 8.17 5.37
CA LEU A 483 -13.97 7.57 6.52
C LEU A 483 -13.61 8.34 7.78
N ASN A 484 -14.59 8.98 8.44
CA ASN A 484 -14.32 9.67 9.70
C ASN A 484 -14.15 8.65 10.84
N LEU A 485 -13.18 8.91 11.73
CA LEU A 485 -12.83 8.03 12.84
C LEU A 485 -13.27 8.63 14.17
N LYS A 486 -13.83 7.79 15.06
CA LYS A 486 -14.24 8.18 16.40
C LYS A 486 -13.84 7.15 17.44
N SER A 487 -13.74 7.59 18.69
CA SER A 487 -13.59 6.72 19.86
C SER A 487 -14.96 6.27 20.39
N ALA A 488 -14.94 5.43 21.44
CA ALA A 488 -16.12 4.99 22.18
C ALA A 488 -17.20 4.29 21.33
N GLN A 489 -16.77 3.64 20.23
CA GLN A 489 -17.65 2.81 19.42
C GLN A 489 -17.90 1.46 20.09
N LYS A 490 -19.01 0.82 19.71
CA LYS A 490 -19.38 -0.53 20.13
C LYS A 490 -19.54 -1.41 18.91
N ASP A 491 -19.23 -2.69 19.07
CA ASP A 491 -19.59 -3.68 18.07
C ASP A 491 -21.10 -3.97 18.11
N THR A 492 -21.58 -4.75 17.14
CA THR A 492 -23.00 -5.12 17.02
C THR A 492 -23.54 -5.97 18.18
N SER A 493 -22.66 -6.53 19.04
CA SER A 493 -23.07 -7.20 20.28
C SER A 493 -23.24 -6.24 21.46
N GLY A 494 -22.86 -4.96 21.28
CA GLY A 494 -22.86 -3.94 22.33
C GLY A 494 -21.58 -3.88 23.15
N ALA A 495 -20.56 -4.70 22.84
CA ALA A 495 -19.26 -4.65 23.49
C ALA A 495 -18.45 -3.45 23.00
N ALA A 496 -17.69 -2.83 23.90
CA ALA A 496 -16.86 -1.69 23.56
C ALA A 496 -15.70 -2.11 22.64
N ILE A 497 -15.46 -1.33 21.58
CA ILE A 497 -14.29 -1.47 20.72
C ILE A 497 -13.17 -0.63 21.34
N ASN A 498 -12.08 -1.29 21.75
CA ASN A 498 -10.96 -0.65 22.46
C ASN A 498 -10.01 0.08 21.49
N SER A 499 -10.52 1.10 20.81
CA SER A 499 -9.78 1.97 19.89
C SER A 499 -10.40 3.37 19.82
N GLU A 500 -9.56 4.38 19.59
CA GLU A 500 -9.99 5.75 19.29
C GLU A 500 -10.09 6.07 17.78
N TRP A 501 -9.82 5.06 16.96
CA TRP A 501 -9.60 5.16 15.52
C TRP A 501 -10.58 4.30 14.74
N VAL A 502 -11.83 4.22 15.21
CA VAL A 502 -12.85 3.35 14.60
C VAL A 502 -13.63 4.15 13.54
N PRO A 503 -13.65 3.70 12.27
CA PRO A 503 -14.49 4.33 11.25
C PRO A 503 -15.97 4.26 11.58
N VAL A 504 -16.68 5.37 11.39
CA VAL A 504 -18.13 5.48 11.70
C VAL A 504 -19.00 5.81 10.50
N ASP A 505 -18.38 6.29 9.41
CA ASP A 505 -19.03 6.61 8.15
C ASP A 505 -18.04 6.42 7.00
N MET A 506 -18.56 6.46 5.78
CA MET A 506 -17.75 6.40 4.57
C MET A 506 -18.47 7.10 3.40
N ALA A 507 -17.74 7.98 2.72
CA ALA A 507 -18.20 8.68 1.51
C ALA A 507 -17.01 9.16 0.68
N ALA A 508 -17.16 9.25 -0.64
CA ALA A 508 -16.11 9.79 -1.50
C ALA A 508 -16.20 11.32 -1.61
N PRO A 509 -15.11 12.08 -1.35
CA PRO A 509 -15.04 13.48 -1.74
C PRO A 509 -15.23 13.62 -3.25
N THR A 510 -16.00 14.62 -3.71
CA THR A 510 -16.34 14.78 -5.14
C THR A 510 -15.11 14.86 -6.06
N ALA A 511 -14.03 15.49 -5.60
CA ALA A 511 -12.79 15.59 -6.37
C ALA A 511 -12.04 14.26 -6.54
N LEU A 512 -12.40 13.25 -5.74
CA LEU A 512 -11.78 11.92 -5.70
C LEU A 512 -12.71 10.85 -6.26
N VAL A 513 -13.64 11.22 -7.14
CA VAL A 513 -14.49 10.29 -7.90
C VAL A 513 -14.05 10.35 -9.36
N GLY A 514 -13.75 9.18 -9.93
CA GLY A 514 -13.38 9.05 -11.34
C GLY A 514 -14.53 9.39 -12.28
N GLU A 515 -14.24 9.45 -13.58
CA GLU A 515 -15.24 9.76 -14.60
C GLU A 515 -15.06 8.87 -15.82
N ASP A 516 -16.04 7.98 -16.02
CA ASP A 516 -16.15 7.15 -17.20
C ASP A 516 -16.51 8.01 -18.43
N LEU A 517 -15.86 7.75 -19.55
CA LEU A 517 -16.18 8.37 -20.84
C LEU A 517 -17.21 7.50 -21.59
N ALA A 518 -18.22 8.14 -22.15
CA ALA A 518 -19.20 7.46 -23.00
C ALA A 518 -18.57 6.85 -24.26
N THR A 519 -17.49 7.46 -24.76
CA THR A 519 -16.70 6.98 -25.90
C THR A 519 -15.22 7.14 -25.60
N PRO A 520 -14.37 6.17 -25.99
CA PRO A 520 -12.93 6.32 -25.80
C PRO A 520 -12.38 7.57 -26.48
N ASP A 521 -11.42 8.25 -25.85
CA ASP A 521 -10.80 9.46 -26.40
C ASP A 521 -9.85 9.17 -27.59
N ALA A 522 -9.13 10.21 -28.04
CA ALA A 522 -8.21 10.09 -29.18
C ALA A 522 -7.05 9.10 -28.94
N LEU A 523 -6.63 8.90 -27.69
CA LEU A 523 -5.58 7.94 -27.31
C LEU A 523 -6.15 6.54 -27.05
N GLY A 524 -7.44 6.45 -26.69
CA GLY A 524 -8.10 5.19 -26.34
C GLY A 524 -8.54 5.14 -24.88
N ASN A 525 -8.32 6.19 -24.08
CA ASN A 525 -8.76 6.24 -22.69
C ASN A 525 -10.28 6.08 -22.62
N THR A 526 -10.76 5.24 -21.71
CA THR A 526 -12.19 5.07 -21.40
C THR A 526 -12.60 5.80 -20.13
N ALA A 527 -11.63 6.37 -19.40
CA ALA A 527 -11.86 7.33 -18.32
C ALA A 527 -11.28 8.70 -18.68
N SER A 528 -11.81 9.75 -18.06
CA SER A 528 -11.35 11.12 -18.27
C SER A 528 -9.94 11.31 -17.73
N ALA A 529 -8.98 11.55 -18.62
CA ALA A 529 -7.61 11.91 -18.27
C ALA A 529 -7.47 13.30 -17.61
N ALA A 530 -8.53 13.85 -17.02
CA ALA A 530 -8.50 15.01 -16.13
C ALA A 530 -8.82 14.66 -14.67
N LYS A 531 -9.17 13.40 -14.38
CA LYS A 531 -9.52 12.87 -13.06
C LYS A 531 -8.77 11.57 -12.81
N ILE A 532 -8.83 11.09 -11.56
CA ILE A 532 -8.34 9.76 -11.21
C ILE A 532 -9.14 8.68 -11.96
N ALA A 533 -8.49 7.59 -12.31
CA ALA A 533 -9.14 6.35 -12.74
C ALA A 533 -8.46 5.15 -12.09
N ASN A 534 -9.28 4.21 -11.59
CA ASN A 534 -8.83 3.04 -10.84
C ASN A 534 -7.76 3.38 -9.80
N PRO A 535 -8.10 4.25 -8.83
CA PRO A 535 -7.16 4.58 -7.77
C PRO A 535 -6.87 3.33 -6.97
N ASP A 536 -5.59 3.16 -6.68
CA ASP A 536 -5.04 1.97 -6.06
C ASP A 536 -4.21 2.40 -4.85
N ASN A 537 -2.96 2.78 -5.11
CA ASN A 537 -2.00 3.08 -4.07
C ASN A 537 -2.33 4.46 -3.48
N VAL A 538 -2.54 4.56 -2.16
CA VAL A 538 -2.73 5.84 -1.48
C VAL A 538 -1.79 6.04 -0.30
N LYS A 539 -1.25 7.25 -0.17
CA LYS A 539 -0.48 7.64 1.01
C LYS A 539 -0.67 9.10 1.37
N PHE A 540 -0.84 9.36 2.65
CA PHE A 540 -1.05 10.69 3.18
C PHE A 540 0.24 11.28 3.77
N SER A 541 0.55 12.51 3.37
CA SER A 541 1.56 13.36 4.00
C SER A 541 0.88 14.28 5.02
N GLU A 542 1.22 14.09 6.29
CA GLU A 542 0.71 14.95 7.37
C GLU A 542 1.22 16.38 7.24
N LYS A 543 2.50 16.54 6.91
CA LYS A 543 3.15 17.84 6.81
C LYS A 543 2.66 18.63 5.59
N LEU A 544 2.56 17.99 4.43
CA LEU A 544 2.12 18.64 3.19
C LEU A 544 0.59 18.76 3.09
N ARG A 545 -0.18 18.17 4.01
CA ARG A 545 -1.65 18.08 3.94
C ARG A 545 -2.13 17.49 2.62
N THR A 546 -1.42 16.49 2.12
CA THR A 546 -1.60 15.98 0.76
C THR A 546 -1.79 14.47 0.76
N LEU A 547 -2.88 14.02 0.15
CA LEU A 547 -3.12 12.63 -0.19
C LEU A 547 -2.55 12.37 -1.59
N PHE A 548 -1.54 11.51 -1.67
CA PHE A 548 -1.03 11.00 -2.93
C PHE A 548 -1.82 9.77 -3.36
N ILE A 549 -2.11 9.66 -4.66
CA ILE A 549 -2.97 8.62 -5.24
C ILE A 549 -2.31 8.12 -6.53
N GLY A 550 -1.86 6.88 -6.54
CA GLY A 550 -1.44 6.15 -7.74
C GLY A 550 -2.63 5.45 -8.40
N GLU A 551 -2.56 5.30 -9.72
CA GLU A 551 -3.55 4.59 -10.52
C GLU A 551 -3.01 3.22 -10.97
N ASP A 552 -3.83 2.19 -10.85
CA ASP A 552 -3.77 0.94 -11.62
C ASP A 552 -4.99 0.84 -12.54
N SER A 553 -4.95 1.62 -13.63
CA SER A 553 -6.06 1.75 -14.56
C SER A 553 -5.84 0.98 -15.86
N SER A 554 -6.82 0.13 -16.16
CA SER A 554 -7.10 -0.36 -17.51
C SER A 554 -7.97 0.60 -18.35
N MET A 555 -8.22 1.81 -17.84
CA MET A 555 -9.02 2.85 -18.49
C MET A 555 -8.19 4.05 -18.96
N HIS A 556 -6.96 4.19 -18.47
CA HIS A 556 -5.98 5.16 -18.96
C HIS A 556 -4.85 4.44 -19.71
N VAL A 557 -4.40 5.03 -20.81
CA VAL A 557 -3.23 4.59 -21.59
C VAL A 557 -1.93 4.77 -20.80
N ASN A 558 -1.83 5.86 -20.04
CA ASN A 558 -0.77 6.14 -19.09
C ASN A 558 -1.43 6.33 -17.73
N ASN A 559 -1.03 5.54 -16.74
CA ASN A 559 -1.43 5.77 -15.36
C ASN A 559 -0.68 6.97 -14.75
N PHE A 560 -1.33 7.59 -13.77
CA PHE A 560 -0.84 8.82 -13.16
C PHE A 560 -0.61 8.67 -11.65
N LEU A 561 0.25 9.53 -11.13
CA LEU A 561 0.31 9.85 -9.70
C LEU A 561 -0.31 11.24 -9.50
N TRP A 562 -1.23 11.32 -8.55
CA TRP A 562 -1.94 12.54 -8.19
C TRP A 562 -1.58 13.01 -6.78
N ALA A 563 -1.70 14.32 -6.57
CA ALA A 563 -1.57 14.98 -5.27
C ALA A 563 -2.86 15.75 -4.97
N TYR A 564 -3.60 15.31 -3.96
CA TYR A 564 -4.82 15.96 -3.47
C TYR A 564 -4.56 16.68 -2.16
N ASN A 565 -4.56 18.02 -2.18
CA ASN A 565 -4.45 18.79 -0.94
C ASN A 565 -5.80 18.78 -0.20
N VAL A 566 -5.81 18.26 1.03
CA VAL A 566 -7.06 18.07 1.78
C VAL A 566 -7.64 19.37 2.33
N ASP A 567 -6.86 20.44 2.41
CA ASP A 567 -7.34 21.73 2.91
C ASP A 567 -7.93 22.56 1.77
N THR A 568 -7.22 22.68 0.64
CA THR A 568 -7.67 23.45 -0.53
C THR A 568 -8.59 22.66 -1.45
N LYS A 569 -8.66 21.33 -1.27
CA LYS A 569 -9.42 20.39 -2.11
C LYS A 569 -8.95 20.35 -3.57
N THR A 570 -7.71 20.78 -3.83
CA THR A 570 -7.10 20.79 -5.17
C THR A 570 -6.50 19.43 -5.49
N LEU A 571 -6.86 18.86 -6.64
CA LEU A 571 -6.26 17.65 -7.20
C LEU A 571 -5.30 18.05 -8.33
N SER A 572 -4.05 17.62 -8.24
CA SER A 572 -3.00 17.93 -9.22
C SER A 572 -2.32 16.65 -9.70
N ARG A 573 -2.19 16.46 -11.02
CA ARG A 573 -1.35 15.41 -11.58
C ARG A 573 0.11 15.78 -11.38
N VAL A 574 0.89 14.91 -10.77
CA VAL A 574 2.31 15.20 -10.47
C VAL A 574 3.28 14.34 -11.26
N LEU A 575 2.88 13.15 -11.71
CA LEU A 575 3.70 12.25 -12.52
C LEU A 575 2.82 11.41 -13.45
N SER A 576 3.39 11.01 -14.60
CA SER A 576 2.84 10.00 -15.52
C SER A 576 3.80 8.81 -15.60
N CYS A 577 3.29 7.61 -15.45
CA CYS A 577 4.03 6.37 -15.70
C CYS A 577 4.18 6.12 -17.21
N PRO A 578 5.11 5.24 -17.64
CA PRO A 578 5.14 4.73 -19.01
C PRO A 578 3.80 4.09 -19.39
N ALA A 579 3.45 4.09 -20.67
CA ALA A 579 2.16 3.56 -21.12
C ALA A 579 2.04 2.05 -20.83
N GLY A 580 0.86 1.62 -20.39
CA GLY A 580 0.58 0.26 -19.92
C GLY A 580 1.27 -0.13 -18.59
N ALA A 581 1.90 0.82 -17.88
CA ALA A 581 2.32 0.64 -16.50
C ALA A 581 1.28 1.23 -15.55
N GLU A 582 1.26 0.79 -14.30
CA GLU A 582 0.56 1.43 -13.18
C GLU A 582 1.51 2.27 -12.30
N SER A 583 0.96 3.07 -11.38
CA SER A 583 1.70 3.89 -10.42
C SER A 583 1.64 3.30 -9.01
N THR A 584 2.73 2.69 -8.55
CA THR A 584 2.74 1.93 -7.28
C THR A 584 3.91 2.33 -6.35
N GLY A 585 4.13 1.57 -5.28
CA GLY A 585 5.22 1.72 -4.30
C GLY A 585 5.18 3.04 -3.55
N LEU A 586 3.97 3.55 -3.32
CA LEU A 586 3.75 4.90 -2.86
C LEU A 586 4.03 5.05 -1.36
N HIS A 587 4.98 5.93 -1.01
CA HIS A 587 5.23 6.33 0.37
C HIS A 587 5.58 7.81 0.47
N ALA A 588 4.79 8.57 1.24
CA ALA A 588 5.05 9.96 1.53
C ALA A 588 5.96 10.07 2.78
N VAL A 589 7.13 10.68 2.60
CA VAL A 589 8.14 10.81 3.64
C VAL A 589 8.35 12.28 3.93
N ASP A 590 7.85 12.75 5.06
CA ASP A 590 7.79 14.19 5.33
C ASP A 590 9.16 14.82 5.61
N GLU A 591 9.96 14.30 6.54
CA GLU A 591 11.21 14.98 6.98
C GLU A 591 12.31 14.00 7.45
N ILE A 592 12.61 12.93 6.69
CA ILE A 592 13.68 12.00 7.07
C ILE A 592 15.05 12.69 6.98
N ASN A 593 15.68 12.88 8.14
CA ASN A 593 16.87 13.72 8.29
C ASN A 593 16.71 15.14 7.70
N GLY A 594 15.50 15.69 7.74
CA GLY A 594 15.19 17.04 7.24
C GLY A 594 14.87 17.13 5.75
N TRP A 595 14.75 16.00 5.04
CA TRP A 595 14.39 15.94 3.62
C TRP A 595 13.05 15.25 3.40
N THR A 596 12.29 15.74 2.42
CA THR A 596 10.99 15.20 2.00
C THR A 596 11.14 14.40 0.71
N TYR A 597 10.49 13.23 0.64
CA TYR A 597 10.44 12.38 -0.55
C TYR A 597 9.04 11.83 -0.76
N VAL A 598 8.68 11.57 -2.01
CA VAL A 598 7.52 10.75 -2.35
C VAL A 598 8.05 9.54 -3.10
N MET A 599 8.15 8.39 -2.42
CA MET A 599 8.52 7.14 -3.06
C MET A 599 7.44 6.77 -4.07
N THR A 600 7.86 6.35 -5.26
CA THR A 600 6.96 5.90 -6.32
C THR A 600 7.78 5.09 -7.31
N ASN A 601 7.30 3.91 -7.63
CA ASN A 601 7.79 3.09 -8.72
C ASN A 601 6.62 2.89 -9.70
N PHE A 602 6.88 2.16 -10.77
CA PHE A 602 5.83 1.69 -11.67
C PHE A 602 6.07 0.21 -11.91
N GLN A 603 5.04 -0.54 -12.27
CA GLN A 603 5.17 -1.93 -12.68
C GLN A 603 4.72 -2.20 -14.12
N HIS A 604 5.19 -3.33 -14.66
CA HIS A 604 4.79 -3.96 -15.93
C HIS A 604 4.62 -3.03 -17.13
N ALA A 605 5.57 -2.12 -17.36
CA ALA A 605 5.50 -1.19 -18.49
C ALA A 605 5.25 -1.89 -19.85
N GLY A 606 4.31 -1.35 -20.60
CA GLY A 606 3.84 -1.93 -21.85
C GLY A 606 3.01 -3.19 -21.67
N ASP A 607 2.21 -3.28 -20.60
CA ASP A 607 1.14 -4.27 -20.50
C ASP A 607 -0.04 -3.86 -21.40
N TRP A 608 0.10 -4.22 -22.67
CA TRP A 608 -0.76 -3.72 -23.73
C TRP A 608 -2.12 -4.42 -23.76
N GLU A 609 -3.06 -3.88 -23.01
CA GLU A 609 -4.47 -4.29 -23.05
C GLU A 609 -5.26 -3.75 -24.25
N SER A 610 -6.20 -4.56 -24.74
CA SER A 610 -7.17 -4.16 -25.78
C SER A 610 -8.55 -3.95 -25.13
N PRO A 611 -9.30 -2.89 -25.49
CA PRO A 611 -9.01 -1.96 -26.59
C PRO A 611 -8.24 -0.69 -26.20
N VAL A 612 -7.96 -0.46 -24.92
CA VAL A 612 -7.44 0.84 -24.41
C VAL A 612 -6.13 1.27 -25.09
N HIS A 613 -5.23 0.32 -25.39
CA HIS A 613 -3.92 0.63 -26.00
C HIS A 613 -3.87 0.48 -27.52
N ASP A 614 -4.95 0.06 -28.19
CA ASP A 614 -4.92 -0.32 -29.61
C ASP A 614 -4.44 0.82 -30.53
N LYS A 615 -4.79 2.06 -30.19
CA LYS A 615 -4.43 3.26 -30.98
C LYS A 615 -2.97 3.69 -30.83
N VAL A 616 -2.31 3.32 -29.73
CA VAL A 616 -0.98 3.84 -29.36
C VAL A 616 0.11 2.78 -29.41
N LYS A 617 -0.23 1.49 -29.25
CA LYS A 617 0.71 0.38 -29.10
C LYS A 617 1.77 0.33 -30.19
N ALA A 618 1.38 0.49 -31.45
CA ALA A 618 2.31 0.44 -32.59
C ALA A 618 3.41 1.51 -32.51
N THR A 619 3.07 2.70 -31.98
CA THR A 619 4.01 3.82 -31.80
C THR A 619 4.85 3.66 -30.53
N LEU A 620 4.24 3.19 -29.44
CA LEU A 620 4.85 3.21 -28.11
C LEU A 620 5.65 1.94 -27.77
N ASP A 621 5.25 0.76 -28.26
CA ASP A 621 5.90 -0.52 -27.92
C ASP A 621 7.41 -0.54 -28.21
N PRO A 622 7.91 -0.05 -29.37
CA PRO A 622 9.35 0.00 -29.62
C PRO A 622 10.10 0.88 -28.60
N LEU A 623 9.49 1.99 -28.16
CA LEU A 623 10.08 2.91 -27.19
C LEU A 623 10.12 2.30 -25.79
N VAL A 624 9.00 1.71 -25.34
CA VAL A 624 8.91 1.04 -24.03
C VAL A 624 9.93 -0.10 -23.94
N ARG A 625 10.04 -0.94 -24.99
CA ARG A 625 11.03 -2.02 -25.05
C ARG A 625 12.46 -1.51 -24.94
N ALA A 626 12.78 -0.41 -25.61
CA ALA A 626 14.10 0.21 -25.57
C ALA A 626 14.43 0.76 -24.17
N ASN A 627 13.44 1.33 -23.47
CA ASN A 627 13.63 1.95 -22.16
C ASN A 627 13.67 0.93 -21.01
N TYR A 628 12.99 -0.22 -21.15
CA TYR A 628 12.67 -1.09 -20.02
C TYR A 628 12.97 -2.58 -20.27
N LYS A 629 14.17 -2.87 -20.80
CA LYS A 629 14.70 -4.23 -20.98
C LYS A 629 13.71 -5.15 -21.71
N ASP A 630 13.17 -4.70 -22.83
CA ASP A 630 12.15 -5.45 -23.59
C ASP A 630 10.86 -5.75 -22.82
N ARG A 631 10.47 -4.84 -21.91
CA ARG A 631 9.34 -4.96 -20.97
C ARG A 631 9.54 -6.03 -19.89
N PHE A 632 10.78 -6.31 -19.52
CA PHE A 632 11.13 -7.11 -18.32
C PHE A 632 11.63 -6.24 -17.16
N GLY A 633 11.91 -4.96 -17.39
CA GLY A 633 12.42 -4.05 -16.37
C GLY A 633 11.37 -3.05 -15.93
N ALA A 634 11.48 -2.60 -14.68
CA ALA A 634 10.72 -1.50 -14.10
C ALA A 634 11.62 -0.68 -13.18
N THR A 635 11.29 0.60 -12.95
CA THR A 635 12.14 1.46 -12.11
C THR A 635 11.67 1.46 -10.67
N VAL A 636 12.59 1.25 -9.73
CA VAL A 636 12.39 1.57 -8.31
C VAL A 636 12.97 2.94 -8.05
N GLY A 637 12.18 3.89 -7.53
CA GLY A 637 12.64 5.26 -7.37
C GLY A 637 11.73 6.13 -6.53
N TYR A 638 11.88 7.44 -6.72
CA TYR A 638 11.15 8.45 -5.96
C TYR A 638 11.01 9.76 -6.74
N LEU A 639 9.94 10.49 -6.44
CA LEU A 639 9.71 11.86 -6.85
C LEU A 639 10.41 12.81 -5.87
N THR A 640 11.21 13.71 -6.43
CA THR A 640 12.03 14.70 -5.71
C THR A 640 12.12 15.98 -6.53
N ALA A 641 12.91 16.97 -6.12
CA ALA A 641 13.26 18.11 -6.96
C ALA A 641 14.57 17.90 -7.75
N ASP A 642 14.65 18.52 -8.93
CA ASP A 642 15.65 18.30 -10.00
C ASP A 642 17.11 18.58 -9.57
N THR A 643 17.34 19.57 -8.70
CA THR A 643 18.68 20.01 -8.27
C THR A 643 19.05 19.59 -6.85
N THR A 644 18.11 19.68 -5.92
CA THR A 644 18.21 19.21 -4.54
C THR A 644 16.88 18.58 -4.16
N SER A 645 16.87 17.62 -3.25
CA SER A 645 15.64 17.13 -2.65
C SER A 645 14.89 18.22 -1.90
N ILE A 646 13.64 17.93 -1.56
CA ILE A 646 12.71 18.91 -1.01
C ILE A 646 13.05 19.16 0.46
N LYS A 647 13.19 20.43 0.84
CA LYS A 647 13.39 20.86 2.22
C LYS A 647 12.29 21.86 2.60
N LEU A 648 11.52 21.54 3.64
CA LEU A 648 10.35 22.35 4.00
C LEU A 648 10.68 23.54 4.91
N GLY A 649 11.91 23.61 5.45
CA GLY A 649 12.40 24.71 6.29
C GLY A 649 13.70 25.32 5.76
N LYS A 650 13.87 26.64 5.96
CA LYS A 650 15.19 27.28 5.83
C LYS A 650 15.98 26.95 7.11
N SER A 651 17.10 26.25 6.95
CA SER A 651 18.08 26.05 8.02
C SER A 651 18.96 27.28 8.21
#